data_AF-A0A2S0KQF0-F1
#
_entry.id   AF-A0A2S0KQF0-F1
#
_cell.length_a   1.000
_cell.length_b   1.000
_cell.length_c   1.000
_cell.angle_alpha   90.00
_cell.angle_beta   90.00
_cell.angle_gamma   90.00
#
_symmetry.space_group_name_H-M   'P 1'
#
loop_
_entity.id
_entity.type
_entity.pdbx_description
1 polymer ?
#
loop_
_entity_poly.entity_id
_entity_poly.type
_entity_poly.pdbx_seq_one_letter_code
_entity_poly.pdbx_strand_id
1 'polypeptide(L)'
;MKSILTMLGIAAALLAAWSARAAIYDAIQFGEPGSEKSHGLESDDSEVIRGGLDEPARILLPRAPASWQGGSVKFKLRVNPNRQNYVTLKLWGGDVNENLLILHADGRQVGYRSRGDIGLLDYGSPEPAVPGRFYYVTLPLPMSATYRRERVEFEIVSTGRIWEPGRTFEQYQKKMVTPSRGLYRFYVHDHSYFKPPAEDRQGVRPEPVLPPPQPESFEALKERVNRELDRLLGPDGRFTNQMQLLMAAEAAGLEWSRACRNPEAVRWIVAGLDNCYLRWREDPSLASDDRSAVYPAWTGFGPAAEAVRLLHKDLGPYLDEELRGPDGQPVRRRKAWADMLEAGVRHLAASRSRHPKQSMIVDLNLYRNNRGLRLLDPSKGLPPEVVLGCLYESVGLEPWSGPLDGKGKTVLKSGGSDRLFTAKRLPKEFGYDGNDGELPALAAAIYQATRPEPGKPGDERILGVLREMIRARSFFRYPALNLAHNPVMRLETVIGWRDMQFPGDVTYVQRPESGASVLQAAAAALDPYSTGIVQQMFGERQFFPSLDRQMEDREFRTTFGLLHVPEHYRLLTAQPASSSRLPMSEGQPDFVFSDEESGVLAVKYGSEILYASLYWRAPHAVNFLARIHHVTPVLERLATVRQEVEFQPSGRIFVRPGWTNSGVGAGGLNYPDNVRSIHAGETLPIARLPKTAGTGQENPLAGRGDFYKLLYGPYLFAMNASSREFTFTTPKNIVYKRLPDGGEIAGGTVLKVAPMSTVVLRRAR
;
A
#
# COMPACT_ATOMS: atom_id res chain seq x y z
N MET A 1 29.93 -44.83 10.16
CA MET A 1 30.86 -44.32 11.19
C MET A 1 31.96 -43.52 10.50
N LYS A 2 32.26 -42.29 10.96
CA LYS A 2 33.14 -41.25 10.37
C LYS A 2 32.60 -40.53 9.12
N SER A 3 31.58 -39.68 9.27
CA SER A 3 31.42 -38.42 8.48
C SER A 3 30.23 -37.52 8.92
N ILE A 4 29.71 -37.67 10.16
CA ILE A 4 28.55 -36.89 10.64
C ILE A 4 28.98 -35.74 11.57
N LEU A 5 30.29 -35.59 11.85
CA LEU A 5 30.78 -34.61 12.84
C LEU A 5 31.27 -33.27 12.27
N THR A 6 31.14 -33.01 10.97
CA THR A 6 31.67 -31.78 10.35
C THR A 6 30.61 -30.77 9.91
N MET A 7 29.31 -31.12 9.95
CA MET A 7 28.21 -30.17 9.66
C MET A 7 27.56 -29.55 10.91
N LEU A 8 27.86 -30.04 12.11
CA LEU A 8 27.42 -29.42 13.38
C LEU A 8 28.43 -28.39 13.95
N GLY A 9 29.60 -28.22 13.31
CA GLY A 9 30.71 -27.40 13.80
C GLY A 9 30.74 -25.94 13.35
N ILE A 10 29.87 -25.51 12.43
CA ILE A 10 29.81 -24.10 11.97
C ILE A 10 28.72 -23.30 12.71
N ALA A 11 27.81 -23.97 13.43
CA ALA A 11 26.76 -23.33 14.23
C ALA A 11 27.23 -22.79 15.60
N ALA A 12 28.48 -23.06 16.03
CA ALA A 12 28.97 -22.73 17.38
C ALA A 12 30.02 -21.61 17.45
N ALA A 13 30.51 -21.08 16.32
CA ALA A 13 31.58 -20.07 16.30
C ALA A 13 31.11 -18.63 15.98
N LEU A 14 29.81 -18.34 16.07
CA LEU A 14 29.25 -16.98 16.07
C LEU A 14 28.65 -16.57 17.43
N LEU A 15 28.92 -17.35 18.48
CA LEU A 15 28.30 -17.25 19.81
C LEU A 15 29.06 -16.36 20.83
N ALA A 16 29.95 -15.48 20.37
CA ALA A 16 30.62 -14.49 21.22
C ALA A 16 30.58 -13.09 20.59
N ALA A 17 29.37 -12.59 20.36
CA ALA A 17 29.10 -11.19 20.07
C ALA A 17 27.66 -10.89 20.51
N TRP A 18 27.30 -9.90 21.31
CA TRP A 18 27.91 -8.63 21.64
C TRP A 18 27.07 -8.01 22.77
N SER A 19 27.74 -7.41 23.76
CA SER A 19 27.28 -6.17 24.41
C SER A 19 27.91 -4.94 23.73
N ALA A 20 28.63 -5.12 22.63
CA ALA A 20 29.31 -4.02 21.96
C ALA A 20 28.29 -3.09 21.29
N ARG A 21 28.50 -1.78 21.52
CA ARG A 21 27.92 -0.69 20.74
C ARG A 21 28.01 -1.03 19.26
N ALA A 22 26.98 -0.72 18.47
CA ALA A 22 27.10 -0.68 17.01
C ALA A 22 28.40 0.04 16.65
N ALA A 23 29.38 -0.69 16.12
CA ALA A 23 30.66 -0.10 15.77
C ALA A 23 30.43 0.63 14.45
N ILE A 24 30.28 1.94 14.52
CA ILE A 24 30.43 2.78 13.33
C ILE A 24 31.88 2.60 12.90
N TYR A 25 32.08 2.01 11.72
CA TYR A 25 33.40 1.74 11.16
C TYR A 25 34.01 3.02 10.61
N ASP A 26 33.17 3.82 9.96
CA ASP A 26 33.57 5.10 9.37
C ASP A 26 32.36 6.01 9.14
N ALA A 27 32.60 7.31 9.03
CA ALA A 27 31.55 8.27 8.72
C ALA A 27 32.10 9.56 8.10
N ILE A 28 31.37 10.07 7.10
CA ILE A 28 31.62 11.40 6.51
C ILE A 28 30.50 12.35 6.89
N GLN A 29 30.87 13.53 7.39
CA GLN A 29 29.97 14.66 7.61
C GLN A 29 30.06 15.61 6.42
N PHE A 30 28.94 15.80 5.72
CA PHE A 30 28.89 16.66 4.55
C PHE A 30 28.84 18.13 4.96
N GLY A 31 29.45 18.99 4.17
CA GLY A 31 29.62 20.41 4.45
C GLY A 31 30.72 20.74 5.47
N GLU A 32 31.39 19.73 6.05
CA GLU A 32 32.52 19.91 6.97
C GLU A 32 33.86 19.67 6.27
N PRO A 33 34.65 20.73 5.97
CA PRO A 33 35.83 20.63 5.10
C PRO A 33 36.87 19.60 5.55
N GLY A 34 37.08 19.46 6.86
CA GLY A 34 38.02 18.48 7.41
C GLY A 34 37.56 17.04 7.19
N SER A 35 36.27 16.77 7.41
CA SER A 35 35.67 15.45 7.17
C SER A 35 35.65 15.11 5.69
N GLU A 36 35.29 16.06 4.83
CA GLU A 36 35.24 15.83 3.38
C GLU A 36 36.63 15.58 2.80
N LYS A 37 37.63 16.36 3.21
CA LYS A 37 39.01 16.18 2.78
C LYS A 37 39.59 14.83 3.23
N SER A 38 39.31 14.40 4.46
CA SER A 38 39.83 13.10 4.96
C SER A 38 39.28 11.89 4.21
N HIS A 39 38.11 12.02 3.59
CA HIS A 39 37.44 10.98 2.82
C HIS A 39 37.59 11.15 1.30
N GLY A 40 38.38 12.14 0.86
CA GLY A 40 38.60 12.45 -0.55
C GLY A 40 37.31 12.76 -1.29
N LEU A 41 36.42 13.56 -0.69
CA LEU A 41 35.16 13.89 -1.31
C LEU A 41 35.37 14.72 -2.59
N GLU A 42 34.80 14.24 -3.68
CA GLU A 42 34.65 14.93 -4.95
C GLU A 42 33.16 15.25 -5.13
N SER A 43 32.85 16.41 -5.71
CA SER A 43 31.46 16.82 -5.94
C SER A 43 31.27 17.42 -7.33
N ASP A 44 30.15 17.09 -7.96
CA ASP A 44 29.67 17.65 -9.22
C ASP A 44 28.29 18.26 -9.00
N ASP A 45 28.05 19.49 -9.48
CA ASP A 45 26.80 20.24 -9.29
C ASP A 45 26.25 20.13 -7.84
N SER A 46 27.03 20.55 -6.84
CA SER A 46 26.68 20.47 -5.41
C SER A 46 27.04 21.74 -4.66
N GLU A 47 26.26 22.07 -3.63
CA GLU A 47 26.45 23.23 -2.76
C GLU A 47 26.45 22.81 -1.28
N VAL A 48 27.28 23.49 -0.47
CA VAL A 48 27.26 23.39 0.99
C VAL A 48 26.24 24.37 1.56
N ILE A 49 25.36 23.89 2.42
CA ILE A 49 24.32 24.70 3.08
C ILE A 49 24.37 24.57 4.60
N ARG A 50 23.66 25.47 5.28
CA ARG A 50 23.24 25.29 6.67
C ARG A 50 21.79 24.82 6.69
N GLY A 51 21.58 23.58 7.11
CA GLY A 51 20.28 22.91 7.08
C GLY A 51 19.56 22.93 8.42
N GLY A 52 18.82 21.85 8.68
CA GLY A 52 18.13 21.60 9.94
C GLY A 52 19.05 21.80 11.15
N LEU A 53 18.57 22.55 12.13
CA LEU A 53 19.32 22.94 13.33
C LEU A 53 20.62 23.72 13.06
N ASP A 54 20.78 24.35 11.90
CA ASP A 54 22.03 25.01 11.47
C ASP A 54 23.22 24.02 11.31
N GLU A 55 22.92 22.72 11.15
CA GLU A 55 23.95 21.74 10.81
C GLU A 55 24.45 21.93 9.38
N PRO A 56 25.76 21.77 9.13
CA PRO A 56 26.31 21.73 7.79
C PRO A 56 25.73 20.54 7.02
N ALA A 57 25.45 20.75 5.75
CA ALA A 57 24.98 19.71 4.84
C ALA A 57 25.40 20.03 3.40
N ARG A 58 25.24 19.06 2.50
CA ARG A 58 25.29 19.29 1.05
C ARG A 58 23.95 19.08 0.40
N ILE A 59 23.62 19.91 -0.58
CA ILE A 59 22.56 19.63 -1.56
C ILE A 59 23.19 19.33 -2.92
N LEU A 60 22.47 18.54 -3.71
CA LEU A 60 22.82 18.25 -5.10
C LEU A 60 21.90 19.08 -6.00
N LEU A 61 22.46 19.76 -6.98
CA LEU A 61 21.80 20.76 -7.81
C LEU A 61 21.30 20.15 -9.13
N PRO A 62 20.25 20.72 -9.74
CA PRO A 62 19.93 20.48 -11.14
C PRO A 62 21.08 20.88 -12.06
N ARG A 63 21.28 20.13 -13.15
CA ARG A 63 22.25 20.49 -14.20
C ARG A 63 21.75 21.68 -15.04
N ALA A 64 22.67 22.37 -15.72
CA ALA A 64 22.37 23.39 -16.71
C ALA A 64 22.89 22.96 -18.11
N PRO A 65 22.01 22.63 -19.07
CA PRO A 65 20.54 22.62 -19.01
C PRO A 65 19.96 21.48 -18.16
N ALA A 66 18.73 21.65 -17.67
CA ALA A 66 18.06 20.68 -16.81
C ALA A 66 17.88 19.31 -17.49
N SER A 67 18.36 18.27 -16.80
CA SER A 67 18.28 16.85 -17.18
C SER A 67 17.49 16.07 -16.13
N TRP A 68 17.26 14.78 -16.36
CA TRP A 68 16.76 13.87 -15.33
C TRP A 68 17.80 13.57 -14.24
N GLN A 69 19.08 13.69 -14.58
CA GLN A 69 20.21 13.64 -13.63
C GLN A 69 20.47 15.03 -13.05
N GLY A 70 20.76 15.07 -11.76
CA GLY A 70 21.37 16.22 -11.08
C GLY A 70 22.84 15.99 -10.80
N GLY A 71 23.33 16.67 -9.77
CA GLY A 71 24.67 16.53 -9.24
C GLY A 71 24.91 15.26 -8.43
N SER A 72 26.17 15.08 -8.03
CA SER A 72 26.63 13.95 -7.22
C SER A 72 27.74 14.32 -6.23
N VAL A 73 27.92 13.48 -5.22
CA VAL A 73 29.09 13.48 -4.33
C VAL A 73 29.68 12.09 -4.26
N LYS A 74 31.01 11.99 -4.39
CA LYS A 74 31.78 10.74 -4.37
C LYS A 74 32.82 10.78 -3.27
N PHE A 75 32.96 9.71 -2.51
CA PHE A 75 33.85 9.65 -1.34
C PHE A 75 34.23 8.21 -1.00
N LYS A 76 35.25 8.01 -0.16
CA LYS A 76 35.73 6.68 0.25
C LYS A 76 35.63 6.49 1.75
N LEU A 77 35.03 5.39 2.17
CA LEU A 77 34.89 5.03 3.58
C LEU A 77 35.43 3.63 3.85
N ARG A 78 35.87 3.40 5.08
CA ARG A 78 36.27 2.08 5.55
C ARG A 78 35.04 1.17 5.71
N VAL A 79 35.23 -0.10 5.41
CA VAL A 79 34.22 -1.15 5.57
C VAL A 79 34.77 -2.29 6.43
N ASN A 80 33.89 -3.08 7.03
CA ASN A 80 34.28 -4.32 7.68
C ASN A 80 34.49 -5.43 6.63
N PRO A 81 35.71 -5.96 6.44
CA PRO A 81 35.97 -6.98 5.42
C PRO A 81 35.34 -8.35 5.72
N ASN A 82 34.87 -8.59 6.96
CA ASN A 82 34.53 -9.92 7.45
C ASN A 82 33.07 -10.05 7.92
N ARG A 83 32.30 -8.95 7.95
CA ARG A 83 30.91 -8.94 8.41
C ARG A 83 30.01 -8.20 7.45
N GLN A 84 28.70 -8.47 7.55
CA GLN A 84 27.68 -7.74 6.83
C GLN A 84 27.75 -6.24 7.14
N ASN A 85 28.00 -5.42 6.12
CA ASN A 85 28.00 -3.96 6.25
C ASN A 85 26.63 -3.37 5.92
N TYR A 86 26.35 -2.26 6.57
CA TYR A 86 25.22 -1.40 6.31
C TYR A 86 25.72 0.02 6.13
N VAL A 87 25.00 0.77 5.33
CA VAL A 87 25.16 2.22 5.22
C VAL A 87 23.98 2.91 5.86
N THR A 88 24.18 4.11 6.40
CA THR A 88 23.07 4.92 6.91
C THR A 88 23.24 6.38 6.60
N LEU A 89 22.19 7.01 6.08
CA LEU A 89 22.16 8.44 5.78
C LEU A 89 21.27 9.17 6.80
N LYS A 90 21.78 10.28 7.35
CA LYS A 90 21.05 11.23 8.20
C LYS A 90 20.37 12.28 7.32
N LEU A 91 19.05 12.41 7.43
CA LEU A 91 18.21 13.30 6.64
C LEU A 91 17.32 14.18 7.54
N TRP A 92 17.11 15.44 7.17
CA TRP A 92 16.21 16.32 7.91
C TRP A 92 14.76 16.05 7.52
N GLY A 93 13.91 15.74 8.50
CA GLY A 93 12.52 15.36 8.27
C GLY A 93 11.59 16.51 7.91
N GLY A 94 12.04 17.76 8.10
CA GLY A 94 11.31 18.96 7.68
C GLY A 94 11.43 19.29 6.19
N ASP A 95 12.42 18.74 5.49
CA ASP A 95 12.61 19.03 4.06
C ASP A 95 11.49 18.39 3.23
N VAL A 96 10.96 19.13 2.26
CA VAL A 96 9.99 18.66 1.25
C VAL A 96 10.69 18.67 -0.09
N ASN A 97 10.77 17.52 -0.74
CA ASN A 97 11.41 17.38 -2.05
C ASN A 97 10.88 16.14 -2.76
N GLU A 98 10.80 16.15 -4.08
CA GLU A 98 10.35 14.97 -4.84
C GLU A 98 11.50 14.24 -5.54
N ASN A 99 12.73 14.71 -5.34
CA ASN A 99 13.91 14.16 -6.00
C ASN A 99 14.35 12.85 -5.34
N LEU A 100 15.01 12.00 -6.12
CA LEU A 100 15.54 10.74 -5.64
C LEU A 100 17.01 10.89 -5.26
N LEU A 101 17.43 10.23 -4.19
CA LEU A 101 18.84 10.07 -3.82
C LEU A 101 19.25 8.60 -3.98
N ILE A 102 20.19 8.36 -4.90
CA ILE A 102 20.59 7.02 -5.33
C ILE A 102 22.02 6.76 -4.87
N LEU A 103 22.21 5.64 -4.18
CA LEU A 103 23.53 5.20 -3.77
C LEU A 103 24.15 4.29 -4.83
N HIS A 104 25.37 4.64 -5.22
CA HIS A 104 26.29 3.78 -5.93
C HIS A 104 27.44 3.35 -5.01
N ALA A 105 27.94 2.14 -5.20
CA ALA A 105 29.18 1.66 -4.61
C ALA A 105 30.04 1.03 -5.70
N ASP A 106 31.29 1.51 -5.82
CA ASP A 106 32.23 1.21 -6.91
C ASP A 106 31.58 1.28 -8.31
N GLY A 107 30.84 2.36 -8.58
CA GLY A 107 30.18 2.62 -9.86
C GLY A 107 28.93 1.76 -10.16
N ARG A 108 28.43 0.98 -9.19
CA ARG A 108 27.24 0.13 -9.34
C ARG A 108 26.13 0.58 -8.41
N GLN A 109 24.89 0.59 -8.90
CA GLN A 109 23.73 1.03 -8.13
C GLN A 109 23.36 0.02 -7.03
N VAL A 110 23.11 0.49 -5.81
CA VAL A 110 22.76 -0.35 -4.66
C VAL A 110 21.26 -0.69 -4.65
N GLY A 111 20.40 0.32 -4.51
CA GLY A 111 18.95 0.13 -4.42
C GLY A 111 18.22 0.11 -5.75
N TYR A 112 16.97 -0.35 -5.75
CA TYR A 112 16.06 -0.27 -6.89
C TYR A 112 15.25 1.03 -6.85
N ARG A 113 15.00 1.62 -8.01
CA ARG A 113 14.14 2.81 -8.13
C ARG A 113 12.66 2.51 -7.86
N SER A 114 12.23 1.26 -8.00
CA SER A 114 10.85 0.84 -7.79
C SER A 114 10.74 -0.62 -7.39
N ARG A 115 9.81 -0.94 -6.46
CA ARG A 115 9.39 -2.30 -6.09
C ARG A 115 10.51 -3.35 -5.92
N GLY A 116 11.68 -2.93 -5.43
CA GLY A 116 12.80 -3.82 -5.11
C GLY A 116 13.01 -3.96 -3.61
N ASP A 117 13.65 -5.05 -3.20
CA ASP A 117 13.88 -5.37 -1.80
C ASP A 117 14.94 -4.51 -1.11
N ILE A 118 15.82 -3.89 -1.88
CA ILE A 118 16.74 -2.85 -1.40
C ILE A 118 16.30 -1.52 -2.02
N GLY A 119 15.93 -0.56 -1.20
CA GLY A 119 15.41 0.74 -1.64
C GLY A 119 16.50 1.78 -1.89
N LEU A 120 16.09 2.98 -2.28
CA LEU A 120 16.95 4.17 -2.41
C LEU A 120 17.29 4.79 -1.04
N LEU A 121 18.22 5.76 -1.04
CA LEU A 121 18.52 6.55 0.16
C LEU A 121 17.40 7.55 0.46
N ASP A 122 16.77 8.09 -0.58
CA ASP A 122 15.57 8.92 -0.48
C ASP A 122 14.72 8.74 -1.75
N TYR A 123 13.41 8.57 -1.56
CA TYR A 123 12.43 8.58 -2.65
C TYR A 123 11.78 9.97 -2.82
N GLY A 124 12.16 10.93 -1.98
CA GLY A 124 11.48 12.20 -1.84
C GLY A 124 10.25 12.08 -0.93
N SER A 125 9.80 13.23 -0.42
CA SER A 125 8.57 13.38 0.34
C SER A 125 7.79 14.61 -0.16
N PRO A 126 6.48 14.46 -0.47
CA PRO A 126 5.61 15.58 -0.88
C PRO A 126 5.19 16.48 0.31
N GLU A 127 5.42 16.01 1.53
CA GLU A 127 5.20 16.72 2.79
C GLU A 127 6.36 16.41 3.75
N PRO A 128 6.52 17.17 4.85
CA PRO A 128 7.50 16.84 5.88
C PRO A 128 7.26 15.44 6.44
N ALA A 129 8.30 14.62 6.41
CA ALA A 129 8.25 13.25 6.91
C ALA A 129 8.28 13.20 8.44
N VAL A 130 9.21 13.94 9.04
CA VAL A 130 9.44 13.98 10.49
C VAL A 130 9.72 15.42 10.93
N PRO A 131 8.70 16.28 11.02
CA PRO A 131 8.87 17.70 11.34
C PRO A 131 9.76 17.95 12.56
N GLY A 132 10.68 18.90 12.43
CA GLY A 132 11.59 19.35 13.50
C GLY A 132 12.66 18.35 13.94
N ARG A 133 12.77 17.18 13.30
CA ARG A 133 13.71 16.13 13.70
C ARG A 133 14.44 15.49 12.51
N PHE A 134 15.55 14.84 12.79
CA PHE A 134 16.23 13.97 11.84
C PHE A 134 15.59 12.58 11.77
N TYR A 135 15.71 11.95 10.61
CA TYR A 135 15.43 10.53 10.41
C TYR A 135 16.60 9.87 9.67
N TYR A 136 16.67 8.55 9.78
CA TYR A 136 17.80 7.76 9.30
C TYR A 136 17.35 6.65 8.36
N VAL A 137 18.01 6.55 7.20
CA VAL A 137 17.75 5.50 6.21
C VAL A 137 18.92 4.53 6.18
N THR A 138 18.67 3.26 6.48
CA THR A 138 19.68 2.19 6.52
C THR A 138 19.48 1.19 5.39
N LEU A 139 20.55 0.92 4.62
CA LEU A 139 20.56 -0.06 3.53
C LEU A 139 21.70 -1.09 3.74
N PRO A 140 21.50 -2.37 3.39
CA PRO A 140 22.57 -3.36 3.41
C PRO A 140 23.45 -3.22 2.16
N LEU A 141 24.76 -3.46 2.31
CA LEU A 141 25.66 -3.69 1.17
C LEU A 141 25.81 -5.20 0.93
N PRO A 142 25.87 -5.68 -0.32
CA PRO A 142 26.14 -7.09 -0.54
C PRO A 142 27.56 -7.44 -0.09
N MET A 143 27.73 -8.63 0.51
CA MET A 143 29.05 -9.08 0.95
C MET A 143 30.06 -9.16 -0.19
N SER A 144 29.61 -9.41 -1.43
CA SER A 144 30.47 -9.39 -2.62
C SER A 144 31.16 -8.03 -2.85
N ALA A 145 30.60 -6.93 -2.34
CA ALA A 145 31.19 -5.60 -2.46
C ALA A 145 32.22 -5.29 -1.37
N THR A 146 32.10 -5.89 -0.18
CA THR A 146 32.90 -5.52 1.00
C THR A 146 33.86 -6.61 1.47
N TYR A 147 33.64 -7.87 1.10
CA TYR A 147 34.43 -9.00 1.58
C TYR A 147 35.92 -8.83 1.23
N ARG A 148 36.79 -8.97 2.24
CA ARG A 148 38.26 -8.79 2.12
C ARG A 148 38.69 -7.41 1.60
N ARG A 149 37.83 -6.41 1.67
CA ARG A 149 38.16 -5.02 1.32
C ARG A 149 38.14 -4.15 2.56
N GLU A 150 39.09 -3.22 2.63
CA GLU A 150 39.15 -2.28 3.75
C GLU A 150 38.40 -0.98 3.47
N ARG A 151 38.23 -0.63 2.18
CA ARG A 151 37.55 0.59 1.72
C ARG A 151 36.70 0.32 0.50
N VAL A 152 35.62 1.08 0.39
CA VAL A 152 34.71 1.12 -0.77
C VAL A 152 34.53 2.58 -1.18
N GLU A 153 34.46 2.82 -2.48
CA GLU A 153 34.05 4.12 -3.02
C GLU A 153 32.53 4.17 -3.09
N PHE A 154 31.96 5.23 -2.54
CA PHE A 154 30.54 5.52 -2.59
C PHE A 154 30.30 6.76 -3.43
N GLU A 155 29.18 6.78 -4.13
CA GLU A 155 28.68 7.97 -4.81
C GLU A 155 27.18 8.11 -4.54
N ILE A 156 26.74 9.32 -4.19
CA ILE A 156 25.33 9.66 -4.07
C ILE A 156 24.98 10.55 -5.25
N VAL A 157 24.02 10.09 -6.08
CA VAL A 157 23.54 10.82 -7.26
C VAL A 157 22.10 11.25 -7.03
N SER A 158 21.79 12.49 -7.41
CA SER A 158 20.42 13.00 -7.42
C SER A 158 19.76 12.84 -8.79
N THR A 159 18.47 12.52 -8.80
CA THR A 159 17.66 12.51 -10.03
C THR A 159 16.27 13.06 -9.78
N GLY A 160 15.57 13.48 -10.83
CA GLY A 160 14.16 13.86 -10.71
C GLY A 160 13.28 12.68 -10.28
N ARG A 161 12.04 12.97 -9.88
CA ARG A 161 11.07 11.94 -9.47
C ARG A 161 10.73 10.96 -10.60
N ILE A 162 10.22 9.79 -10.21
CA ILE A 162 9.59 8.85 -11.14
C ILE A 162 8.06 8.92 -11.05
N TRP A 163 7.38 8.60 -12.15
CA TRP A 163 5.95 8.42 -12.25
C TRP A 163 5.69 7.02 -12.81
N GLU A 164 5.44 6.04 -11.92
CA GLU A 164 5.32 4.62 -12.28
C GLU A 164 4.35 4.30 -13.44
N PRO A 165 3.22 5.00 -13.61
CA PRO A 165 2.32 4.74 -14.74
C PRO A 165 2.91 5.08 -16.12
N GLY A 166 4.02 5.83 -16.19
CA GLY A 166 4.66 6.23 -17.43
C GLY A 166 5.15 5.03 -18.25
N ARG A 167 4.84 5.03 -19.55
CA ARG A 167 5.17 3.93 -20.47
C ARG A 167 6.38 4.21 -21.36
N THR A 168 6.82 5.46 -21.42
CA THR A 168 8.09 5.88 -22.04
C THR A 168 9.04 6.44 -20.98
N PHE A 169 10.33 6.58 -21.31
CA PHE A 169 11.31 7.12 -20.37
C PHE A 169 10.95 8.54 -19.90
N GLU A 170 10.49 9.42 -20.80
CA GLU A 170 10.13 10.80 -20.51
C GLU A 170 8.82 10.92 -19.70
N GLN A 171 7.89 9.99 -19.92
CA GLN A 171 6.70 9.89 -19.09
C GLN A 171 7.05 9.41 -17.68
N TYR A 172 7.95 8.43 -17.57
CA TYR A 172 8.32 7.79 -16.33
C TYR A 172 9.31 8.62 -15.49
N GLN A 173 10.46 8.98 -16.04
CA GLN A 173 11.54 9.69 -15.36
C GLN A 173 11.43 11.20 -15.63
N LYS A 174 11.22 11.99 -14.59
CA LYS A 174 11.11 13.46 -14.70
C LYS A 174 12.47 14.12 -14.61
N LYS A 175 12.54 15.33 -15.18
CA LYS A 175 13.68 16.23 -15.02
C LYS A 175 13.83 16.62 -13.54
N MET A 176 15.06 16.72 -13.07
CA MET A 176 15.36 17.36 -11.81
C MET A 176 15.38 18.86 -12.05
N VAL A 177 14.49 19.60 -11.38
CA VAL A 177 14.33 21.05 -11.57
C VAL A 177 14.50 21.84 -10.26
N THR A 178 14.63 21.11 -9.15
CA THR A 178 14.91 21.66 -7.82
C THR A 178 16.08 20.89 -7.21
N PRO A 179 16.80 21.47 -6.23
CA PRO A 179 17.84 20.74 -5.49
C PRO A 179 17.32 19.51 -4.75
N SER A 180 18.22 18.59 -4.42
CA SER A 180 17.92 17.43 -3.56
C SER A 180 17.68 17.83 -2.11
N ARG A 181 17.22 16.87 -1.29
CA ARG A 181 17.32 16.97 0.17
C ARG A 181 18.78 17.21 0.61
N GLY A 182 18.95 17.86 1.76
CA GLY A 182 20.24 17.98 2.41
C GLY A 182 20.80 16.62 2.85
N LEU A 183 22.05 16.35 2.46
CA LEU A 183 22.88 15.25 2.92
C LEU A 183 23.66 15.74 4.15
N TYR A 184 23.42 15.19 5.34
CA TYR A 184 24.10 15.64 6.57
C TYR A 184 25.27 14.74 6.94
N ARG A 185 25.01 13.43 7.03
CA ARG A 185 26.04 12.47 7.43
C ARG A 185 25.77 11.08 6.88
N PHE A 186 26.82 10.44 6.38
CA PHE A 186 26.78 9.07 5.87
C PHE A 186 27.68 8.18 6.71
N TYR A 187 27.15 7.03 7.12
CA TYR A 187 27.77 6.09 8.04
C TYR A 187 27.98 4.74 7.38
N VAL A 188 29.10 4.07 7.69
CA VAL A 188 29.28 2.63 7.49
C VAL A 188 29.34 1.95 8.86
N HIS A 189 28.55 0.89 9.03
CA HIS A 189 28.51 0.10 10.27
C HIS A 189 28.14 -1.35 9.97
N ASP A 190 28.27 -2.25 10.93
CA ASP A 190 28.07 -3.70 10.73
C ASP A 190 26.92 -4.30 11.57
N HIS A 191 25.97 -3.45 12.01
CA HIS A 191 24.82 -3.86 12.82
C HIS A 191 23.49 -3.56 12.14
N SER A 192 22.51 -4.47 12.28
CA SER A 192 21.16 -4.26 11.78
C SER A 192 20.51 -3.01 12.40
N TYR A 193 20.84 -2.70 13.65
CA TYR A 193 20.32 -1.53 14.35
C TYR A 193 21.32 -0.39 14.39
N PHE A 194 21.04 0.66 13.60
CA PHE A 194 21.81 1.89 13.66
C PHE A 194 21.43 2.72 14.90
N LYS A 195 22.42 2.98 15.76
CA LYS A 195 22.30 3.96 16.84
C LYS A 195 23.16 5.16 16.47
N PRO A 196 22.56 6.36 16.27
CA PRO A 196 23.35 7.56 16.03
C PRO A 196 24.35 7.81 17.18
N PRO A 197 25.53 8.38 16.89
CA PRO A 197 26.44 8.88 17.90
C PRO A 197 25.74 9.87 18.86
N ALA A 198 26.28 10.07 20.07
CA ALA A 198 25.65 10.94 21.05
C ALA A 198 25.73 12.42 20.67
N GLU A 199 26.75 12.78 19.89
CA GLU A 199 27.00 14.10 19.32
C GLU A 199 26.07 14.45 18.14
N ASP A 200 25.41 13.47 17.53
CA ASP A 200 24.44 13.72 16.47
C ASP A 200 23.21 14.40 17.07
N ARG A 201 22.99 15.68 16.72
CA ARG A 201 21.76 16.38 17.11
C ARG A 201 20.57 15.74 16.39
N GLN A 202 19.47 15.61 17.12
CA GLN A 202 18.26 14.91 16.65
C GLN A 202 17.10 15.86 16.34
N GLY A 203 17.11 17.05 16.91
CA GLY A 203 15.99 17.99 16.85
C GLY A 203 14.92 17.67 17.89
N VAL A 204 13.80 18.38 17.81
CA VAL A 204 12.67 18.26 18.74
C VAL A 204 11.38 18.25 17.93
N ARG A 205 10.47 17.33 18.26
CA ARG A 205 9.14 17.31 17.64
C ARG A 205 8.42 18.63 17.98
N PRO A 206 7.92 19.39 16.99
CA PRO A 206 7.14 20.58 17.26
C PRO A 206 5.88 20.28 18.09
N GLU A 207 5.41 21.28 18.83
CA GLU A 207 4.11 21.18 19.50
C GLU A 207 2.98 21.08 18.46
N PRO A 208 2.02 20.15 18.62
CA PRO A 208 0.89 20.05 17.71
C PRO A 208 0.02 21.30 17.75
N VAL A 209 -0.39 21.79 16.56
CA VAL A 209 -1.33 22.91 16.41
C VAL A 209 -2.60 22.37 15.80
N LEU A 210 -3.74 22.45 16.50
CA LEU A 210 -5.00 22.02 15.90
C LEU A 210 -5.38 22.95 14.73
N PRO A 211 -5.94 22.41 13.64
CA PRO A 211 -6.54 23.24 12.59
C PRO A 211 -7.56 24.21 13.19
N PRO A 212 -7.72 25.41 12.60
CA PRO A 212 -8.79 26.32 13.01
C PRO A 212 -10.15 25.61 12.86
N PRO A 213 -11.14 25.90 13.73
CA PRO A 213 -12.50 25.42 13.52
C PRO A 213 -13.01 25.85 12.14
N GLN A 214 -13.62 24.93 11.41
CA GLN A 214 -14.27 25.21 10.13
C GLN A 214 -15.78 25.09 10.27
N PRO A 215 -16.58 25.88 9.51
CA PRO A 215 -18.02 25.74 9.52
C PRO A 215 -18.42 24.36 8.98
N GLU A 216 -19.40 23.72 9.63
CA GLU A 216 -20.01 22.48 9.14
C GLU A 216 -20.91 22.76 7.93
N SER A 217 -20.30 23.07 6.79
CA SER A 217 -20.99 23.42 5.56
C SER A 217 -20.66 22.46 4.42
N PHE A 218 -21.70 22.05 3.70
CA PHE A 218 -21.59 21.21 2.51
C PHE A 218 -22.09 21.94 1.26
N GLU A 219 -22.40 23.23 1.33
CA GLU A 219 -23.06 23.95 0.23
C GLU A 219 -22.21 24.01 -1.04
N ALA A 220 -20.91 24.30 -0.92
CA ALA A 220 -20.00 24.28 -2.07
C ALA A 220 -19.88 22.90 -2.71
N LEU A 221 -19.89 21.84 -1.89
CA LEU A 221 -19.88 20.45 -2.33
C LEU A 221 -21.17 20.09 -3.06
N LYS A 222 -22.32 20.38 -2.43
CA LYS A 222 -23.64 20.12 -3.02
C LYS A 222 -23.82 20.88 -4.33
N GLU A 223 -23.38 22.12 -4.40
CA GLU A 223 -23.44 22.93 -5.61
C GLU A 223 -22.54 22.36 -6.72
N ARG A 224 -21.33 21.89 -6.39
CA ARG A 224 -20.46 21.18 -7.35
C ARG A 224 -21.16 19.93 -7.91
N VAL A 225 -21.74 19.11 -7.04
CA VAL A 225 -22.45 17.89 -7.46
C VAL A 225 -23.69 18.23 -8.30
N ASN A 226 -24.50 19.19 -7.86
CA ASN A 226 -25.72 19.59 -8.58
C ASN A 226 -25.41 20.21 -9.94
N ARG A 227 -24.35 21.01 -10.07
CA ARG A 227 -23.90 21.53 -11.37
C ARG A 227 -23.53 20.42 -12.35
N GLU A 228 -22.88 19.36 -11.86
CA GLU A 228 -22.57 18.21 -12.69
C GLU A 228 -23.84 17.43 -13.06
N LEU A 229 -24.80 17.29 -12.14
CA LEU A 229 -26.11 16.69 -12.44
C LEU A 229 -26.87 17.50 -13.49
N ASP A 230 -26.90 18.84 -13.39
CA ASP A 230 -27.54 19.70 -14.40
C ASP A 230 -26.89 19.54 -15.77
N ARG A 231 -25.56 19.41 -15.82
CA ARG A 231 -24.82 19.15 -17.06
C ARG A 231 -25.19 17.80 -17.67
N LEU A 232 -25.43 16.78 -16.85
CA LEU A 232 -25.77 15.43 -17.29
C LEU A 232 -27.26 15.27 -17.65
N LEU A 233 -28.15 16.00 -16.97
CA LEU A 233 -29.62 15.86 -17.02
C LEU A 233 -30.32 17.04 -17.71
N GLY A 234 -29.56 17.89 -18.42
CA GLY A 234 -30.09 19.00 -19.19
C GLY A 234 -30.37 18.64 -20.66
N PRO A 235 -30.97 19.54 -21.46
CA PRO A 235 -31.29 19.32 -22.87
C PRO A 235 -30.12 18.87 -23.76
N ASP A 236 -28.91 19.37 -23.46
CA ASP A 236 -27.66 18.99 -24.15
C ASP A 236 -26.87 17.91 -23.38
N GLY A 237 -27.46 17.37 -22.32
CA GLY A 237 -26.85 16.43 -21.40
C GLY A 237 -26.58 15.08 -22.06
N ARG A 238 -25.40 14.51 -21.76
CA ARG A 238 -25.03 13.17 -22.21
C ARG A 238 -24.11 12.49 -21.22
N PHE A 239 -24.37 11.20 -20.99
CA PHE A 239 -23.48 10.32 -20.25
C PHE A 239 -22.36 9.84 -21.17
N THR A 240 -21.12 10.24 -20.89
CA THR A 240 -19.93 9.82 -21.63
C THR A 240 -19.33 8.52 -21.10
N ASN A 241 -19.65 8.16 -19.85
CA ASN A 241 -19.27 6.90 -19.21
C ASN A 241 -20.36 6.40 -18.25
N GLN A 242 -20.26 5.14 -17.84
CA GLN A 242 -21.26 4.50 -16.99
C GLN A 242 -21.26 5.00 -15.53
N MET A 243 -20.17 5.60 -15.05
CA MET A 243 -20.10 6.15 -13.69
C MET A 243 -20.95 7.42 -13.55
N GLN A 244 -21.05 8.23 -14.61
CA GLN A 244 -21.99 9.35 -14.65
C GLN A 244 -23.45 8.90 -14.58
N LEU A 245 -23.78 7.80 -15.27
CA LEU A 245 -25.10 7.19 -15.20
C LEU A 245 -25.42 6.70 -13.78
N LEU A 246 -24.46 6.01 -13.15
CA LEU A 246 -24.59 5.57 -11.75
C LEU A 246 -24.73 6.75 -10.79
N MET A 247 -23.97 7.83 -10.98
CA MET A 247 -24.08 9.06 -10.19
C MET A 247 -25.49 9.64 -10.23
N ALA A 248 -26.09 9.76 -11.43
CA ALA A 248 -27.44 10.28 -11.57
C ALA A 248 -28.48 9.38 -10.89
N ALA A 249 -28.31 8.05 -10.99
CA ALA A 249 -29.20 7.09 -10.34
C ALA A 249 -29.09 7.11 -8.81
N GLU A 250 -27.88 7.21 -8.25
CA GLU A 250 -27.68 7.36 -6.81
C GLU A 250 -28.22 8.71 -6.30
N ALA A 251 -27.99 9.79 -7.05
CA ALA A 251 -28.47 11.13 -6.71
C ALA A 251 -30.01 11.19 -6.63
N ALA A 252 -30.74 10.44 -7.44
CA ALA A 252 -32.20 10.38 -7.39
C ALA A 252 -32.74 9.96 -6.01
N GLY A 253 -31.95 9.23 -5.20
CA GLY A 253 -32.27 8.85 -3.83
C GLY A 253 -31.89 9.87 -2.74
N LEU A 254 -31.28 11.00 -3.09
CA LEU A 254 -30.75 11.98 -2.15
C LEU A 254 -31.55 13.28 -2.15
N GLU A 255 -32.23 13.61 -1.05
CA GLU A 255 -33.19 14.73 -0.97
C GLU A 255 -32.63 16.11 -1.34
N TRP A 256 -31.32 16.34 -1.17
CA TRP A 256 -30.68 17.61 -1.50
C TRP A 256 -30.26 17.72 -2.98
N SER A 257 -30.29 16.62 -3.72
CA SER A 257 -29.87 16.59 -5.12
C SER A 257 -31.00 17.06 -6.05
N ARG A 258 -30.63 17.70 -7.16
CA ARG A 258 -31.58 18.12 -8.21
C ARG A 258 -32.16 16.94 -9.02
N ALA A 259 -31.58 15.74 -8.88
CA ALA A 259 -32.10 14.53 -9.49
C ALA A 259 -33.23 13.89 -8.66
N CYS A 260 -33.31 14.21 -7.36
CA CYS A 260 -34.31 13.63 -6.48
C CYS A 260 -35.72 14.10 -6.83
N ARG A 261 -36.66 13.15 -6.93
CA ARG A 261 -38.07 13.39 -7.29
C ARG A 261 -38.23 14.15 -8.62
N ASN A 262 -37.25 14.05 -9.52
CA ASN A 262 -37.27 14.69 -10.84
C ASN A 262 -37.60 13.65 -11.93
N PRO A 263 -38.82 13.65 -12.50
CA PRO A 263 -39.17 12.71 -13.56
C PRO A 263 -38.39 12.91 -14.87
N GLU A 264 -37.87 14.12 -15.15
CA GLU A 264 -36.94 14.33 -16.26
C GLU A 264 -35.62 13.58 -16.03
N ALA A 265 -35.14 13.48 -14.78
CA ALA A 265 -33.91 12.75 -14.49
C ALA A 265 -34.04 11.27 -14.87
N VAL A 266 -35.20 10.65 -14.61
CA VAL A 266 -35.49 9.26 -15.00
C VAL A 266 -35.46 9.11 -16.52
N ARG A 267 -36.07 10.05 -17.27
CA ARG A 267 -36.02 10.04 -18.75
C ARG A 267 -34.60 10.11 -19.29
N TRP A 268 -33.76 11.00 -18.73
CA TRP A 268 -32.35 11.09 -19.13
C TRP A 268 -31.59 9.80 -18.81
N ILE A 269 -31.82 9.20 -17.65
CA ILE A 269 -31.20 7.92 -17.28
C ILE A 269 -31.62 6.80 -18.24
N VAL A 270 -32.89 6.73 -18.65
CA VAL A 270 -33.37 5.80 -19.70
C VAL A 270 -32.60 6.03 -21.00
N ALA A 271 -32.48 7.28 -21.47
CA ALA A 271 -31.71 7.62 -22.67
C ALA A 271 -30.21 7.26 -22.53
N GLY A 272 -29.65 7.39 -21.32
CA GLY A 272 -28.29 6.96 -21.00
C GLY A 272 -28.08 5.45 -21.12
N LEU A 273 -29.03 4.66 -20.60
CA LEU A 273 -29.04 3.20 -20.74
C LEU A 273 -29.20 2.76 -22.19
N ASP A 274 -30.08 3.42 -22.94
CA ASP A 274 -30.23 3.21 -24.38
C ASP A 274 -28.90 3.50 -25.11
N ASN A 275 -28.25 4.62 -24.80
CA ASN A 275 -26.95 4.96 -25.39
C ASN A 275 -25.84 3.95 -25.04
N CYS A 276 -25.83 3.41 -23.82
CA CYS A 276 -24.91 2.32 -23.46
C CYS A 276 -25.13 1.09 -24.35
N TYR A 277 -26.39 0.69 -24.57
CA TYR A 277 -26.72 -0.42 -25.47
C TYR A 277 -26.32 -0.12 -26.91
N LEU A 278 -26.66 1.05 -27.44
CA LEU A 278 -26.35 1.42 -28.83
C LEU A 278 -24.84 1.41 -29.09
N ARG A 279 -24.05 2.01 -28.20
CA ARG A 279 -22.59 1.99 -28.28
C ARG A 279 -22.03 0.57 -28.22
N TRP A 280 -22.57 -0.28 -27.36
CA TRP A 280 -22.14 -1.68 -27.28
C TRP A 280 -22.53 -2.48 -28.54
N ARG A 281 -23.66 -2.17 -29.18
CA ARG A 281 -24.04 -2.79 -30.44
C ARG A 281 -23.13 -2.38 -31.59
N GLU A 282 -22.64 -1.14 -31.59
CA GLU A 282 -21.63 -0.65 -32.53
C GLU A 282 -20.25 -1.25 -32.24
N ASP A 283 -19.88 -1.35 -30.96
CA ASP A 283 -18.62 -1.90 -30.49
C ASP A 283 -18.83 -2.91 -29.34
N PRO A 284 -18.95 -4.21 -29.67
CA PRO A 284 -19.11 -5.26 -28.67
C PRO A 284 -17.94 -5.38 -27.69
N SER A 285 -16.77 -4.82 -28.01
CA SER A 285 -15.59 -4.85 -27.13
C SER A 285 -15.77 -3.98 -25.88
N LEU A 286 -16.75 -3.08 -25.85
CA LEU A 286 -17.08 -2.31 -24.64
C LEU A 286 -17.46 -3.19 -23.44
N ALA A 287 -17.92 -4.42 -23.67
CA ALA A 287 -18.14 -5.38 -22.58
C ALA A 287 -16.83 -5.79 -21.87
N SER A 288 -15.69 -5.70 -22.56
CA SER A 288 -14.38 -6.20 -22.11
C SER A 288 -13.24 -5.18 -22.08
N ASP A 289 -13.40 -4.00 -22.68
CA ASP A 289 -12.41 -2.90 -22.68
C ASP A 289 -13.09 -1.52 -22.82
N ASP A 290 -14.02 -1.15 -21.93
CA ASP A 290 -14.59 0.20 -21.92
C ASP A 290 -13.59 1.22 -21.39
N ARG A 291 -12.80 1.81 -22.31
CA ARG A 291 -11.76 2.81 -21.99
C ARG A 291 -12.27 4.11 -21.38
N SER A 292 -13.59 4.31 -21.33
CA SER A 292 -14.19 5.43 -20.59
C SER A 292 -14.25 5.18 -19.08
N ALA A 293 -14.07 3.92 -18.64
CA ALA A 293 -14.02 3.54 -17.24
C ALA A 293 -12.58 3.59 -16.67
N VAL A 294 -12.48 3.76 -15.35
CA VAL A 294 -11.20 3.72 -14.62
C VAL A 294 -10.51 2.35 -14.77
N TYR A 295 -11.32 1.28 -14.83
CA TYR A 295 -10.85 -0.09 -14.99
C TYR A 295 -11.55 -0.75 -16.19
N PRO A 296 -11.10 -0.48 -17.42
CA PRO A 296 -11.80 -0.87 -18.64
C PRO A 296 -12.19 -2.35 -18.68
N ALA A 297 -11.23 -3.23 -18.38
CA ALA A 297 -11.44 -4.68 -18.43
C ALA A 297 -12.24 -5.28 -17.27
N TRP A 298 -12.52 -4.51 -16.21
CA TRP A 298 -13.13 -5.00 -14.97
C TRP A 298 -14.50 -4.38 -14.68
N THR A 299 -14.99 -3.52 -15.59
CA THR A 299 -16.25 -2.78 -15.40
C THR A 299 -17.45 -3.53 -15.99
N GLY A 300 -17.29 -4.15 -17.16
CA GLY A 300 -18.43 -4.68 -17.94
C GLY A 300 -19.51 -3.60 -18.06
N PHE A 301 -20.75 -3.93 -17.69
CA PHE A 301 -21.84 -2.96 -17.54
C PHE A 301 -22.28 -2.73 -16.08
N GLY A 302 -21.35 -2.84 -15.13
CA GLY A 302 -21.65 -2.89 -13.69
C GLY A 302 -22.35 -1.64 -13.16
N PRO A 303 -21.82 -0.44 -13.42
CA PRO A 303 -22.48 0.80 -13.03
C PRO A 303 -23.84 1.01 -13.70
N ALA A 304 -23.99 0.65 -14.98
CA ALA A 304 -25.27 0.71 -15.69
C ALA A 304 -26.31 -0.25 -15.10
N ALA A 305 -25.91 -1.48 -14.78
CA ALA A 305 -26.78 -2.47 -14.13
C ALA A 305 -27.21 -2.03 -12.72
N GLU A 306 -26.32 -1.36 -11.99
CA GLU A 306 -26.64 -0.80 -10.68
C GLU A 306 -27.64 0.38 -10.79
N ALA A 307 -27.55 1.21 -11.84
CA ALA A 307 -28.57 2.21 -12.13
C ALA A 307 -29.94 1.58 -12.42
N VAL A 308 -29.99 0.50 -13.22
CA VAL A 308 -31.22 -0.29 -13.44
C VAL A 308 -31.79 -0.81 -12.12
N ARG A 309 -30.93 -1.29 -11.22
CA ARG A 309 -31.34 -1.83 -9.93
C ARG A 309 -31.90 -0.75 -8.99
N LEU A 310 -31.22 0.39 -8.89
CA LEU A 310 -31.60 1.50 -8.02
C LEU A 310 -32.96 2.09 -8.42
N LEU A 311 -33.21 2.19 -9.73
CA LEU A 311 -34.41 2.83 -10.28
C LEU A 311 -35.40 1.84 -10.89
N HIS A 312 -35.31 0.56 -10.56
CA HIS A 312 -36.11 -0.49 -11.24
C HIS A 312 -37.61 -0.19 -11.26
N LYS A 313 -38.15 0.33 -10.14
CA LYS A 313 -39.56 0.72 -10.01
C LYS A 313 -39.90 1.90 -10.96
N ASP A 314 -39.05 2.93 -11.00
CA ASP A 314 -39.25 4.13 -11.81
C ASP A 314 -39.01 3.90 -13.31
N LEU A 315 -38.16 2.94 -13.66
CA LEU A 315 -37.88 2.55 -15.04
C LEU A 315 -39.02 1.71 -15.65
N GLY A 316 -39.86 1.08 -14.83
CA GLY A 316 -40.93 0.16 -15.24
C GLY A 316 -41.75 0.61 -16.45
N PRO A 317 -42.28 1.85 -16.48
CA PRO A 317 -43.06 2.37 -17.61
C PRO A 317 -42.32 2.38 -18.95
N TYR A 318 -40.99 2.46 -18.94
CA TYR A 318 -40.16 2.62 -20.15
C TYR A 318 -39.63 1.29 -20.69
N LEU A 319 -39.69 0.20 -19.92
CA LEU A 319 -39.00 -1.06 -20.24
C LEU A 319 -39.55 -1.76 -21.48
N ASP A 320 -40.84 -1.60 -21.77
CA ASP A 320 -41.50 -2.31 -22.88
C ASP A 320 -41.69 -1.45 -24.14
N GLU A 321 -41.19 -0.21 -24.13
CA GLU A 321 -41.08 0.64 -25.32
C GLU A 321 -40.00 0.13 -26.29
N GLU A 322 -40.14 0.53 -27.56
CA GLU A 322 -39.19 0.18 -28.62
C GLU A 322 -38.03 1.18 -28.69
N LEU A 323 -36.83 0.62 -28.84
CA LEU A 323 -35.59 1.31 -29.20
C LEU A 323 -35.20 0.86 -30.61
N ARG A 324 -34.71 1.76 -31.45
CA ARG A 324 -34.13 1.39 -32.75
C ARG A 324 -32.66 1.05 -32.57
N GLY A 325 -32.26 -0.17 -32.94
CA GLY A 325 -30.85 -0.58 -32.96
C GLY A 325 -30.05 0.14 -34.04
N PRO A 326 -28.69 -0.01 -34.06
CA PRO A 326 -27.85 0.58 -35.11
C PRO A 326 -28.17 0.08 -36.53
N ASP A 327 -28.78 -1.10 -36.65
CA ASP A 327 -29.29 -1.69 -37.89
C ASP A 327 -30.69 -1.17 -38.31
N GLY A 328 -31.24 -0.23 -37.54
CA GLY A 328 -32.57 0.36 -37.75
C GLY A 328 -33.74 -0.51 -37.30
N GLN A 329 -33.49 -1.73 -36.83
CA GLN A 329 -34.53 -2.67 -36.39
C GLN A 329 -35.05 -2.31 -34.99
N PRO A 330 -36.38 -2.41 -34.74
CA PRO A 330 -36.93 -2.18 -33.42
C PRO A 330 -36.59 -3.32 -32.47
N VAL A 331 -36.21 -2.98 -31.23
CA VAL A 331 -35.98 -3.90 -30.12
C VAL A 331 -36.60 -3.32 -28.86
N ARG A 332 -37.30 -4.14 -28.06
CA ARG A 332 -37.82 -3.68 -26.76
C ARG A 332 -36.68 -3.35 -25.81
N ARG A 333 -36.74 -2.22 -25.09
CA ARG A 333 -35.67 -1.80 -24.16
C ARG A 333 -35.29 -2.88 -23.16
N ARG A 334 -36.28 -3.56 -22.57
CA ARG A 334 -36.09 -4.69 -21.65
C ARG A 334 -35.15 -5.75 -22.24
N LYS A 335 -35.38 -6.13 -23.49
CA LYS A 335 -34.56 -7.11 -24.20
C LYS A 335 -33.18 -6.53 -24.56
N ALA A 336 -33.13 -5.31 -25.09
CA ALA A 336 -31.89 -4.65 -25.47
C ALA A 336 -30.91 -4.55 -24.29
N TRP A 337 -31.39 -4.00 -23.17
CA TRP A 337 -30.59 -3.86 -21.96
C TRP A 337 -30.22 -5.22 -21.37
N ALA A 338 -31.14 -6.21 -21.36
CA ALA A 338 -30.81 -7.56 -20.90
C ALA A 338 -29.69 -8.21 -21.73
N ASP A 339 -29.72 -8.10 -23.06
CA ASP A 339 -28.68 -8.66 -23.94
C ASP A 339 -27.31 -8.00 -23.68
N MET A 340 -27.28 -6.68 -23.44
CA MET A 340 -26.06 -5.95 -23.06
C MET A 340 -25.51 -6.42 -21.70
N LEU A 341 -26.37 -6.48 -20.67
CA LEU A 341 -25.94 -6.91 -19.33
C LEU A 341 -25.49 -8.38 -19.33
N GLU A 342 -26.09 -9.25 -20.15
CA GLU A 342 -25.64 -10.63 -20.33
C GLU A 342 -24.22 -10.71 -20.88
N ALA A 343 -23.85 -9.85 -21.85
CA ALA A 343 -22.49 -9.77 -22.36
C ALA A 343 -21.50 -9.37 -21.25
N GLY A 344 -21.87 -8.41 -20.41
CA GLY A 344 -21.09 -8.01 -19.24
C GLY A 344 -20.91 -9.15 -18.22
N VAL A 345 -21.98 -9.88 -17.89
CA VAL A 345 -21.92 -11.06 -17.01
C VAL A 345 -20.94 -12.09 -17.55
N ARG A 346 -21.05 -12.45 -18.84
CA ARG A 346 -20.18 -13.47 -19.47
C ARG A 346 -18.70 -13.06 -19.43
N HIS A 347 -18.39 -11.81 -19.76
CA HIS A 347 -17.01 -11.31 -19.72
C HIS A 347 -16.44 -11.34 -18.30
N LEU A 348 -17.16 -10.78 -17.33
CA LEU A 348 -16.68 -10.66 -15.95
C LEU A 348 -16.54 -12.02 -15.28
N ALA A 349 -17.47 -12.95 -15.53
CA ALA A 349 -17.40 -14.34 -15.09
C ALA A 349 -16.12 -15.04 -15.59
N ALA A 350 -15.75 -14.82 -16.86
CA ALA A 350 -14.55 -15.39 -17.46
C ALA A 350 -13.24 -14.65 -17.07
N SER A 351 -13.33 -13.42 -16.57
CA SER A 351 -12.19 -12.53 -16.33
C SER A 351 -11.86 -12.33 -14.85
N ARG A 352 -12.43 -13.16 -13.95
CA ARG A 352 -12.13 -13.11 -12.52
C ARG A 352 -10.62 -13.19 -12.27
N SER A 353 -10.12 -12.30 -11.41
CA SER A 353 -8.68 -12.17 -11.09
C SER A 353 -8.35 -12.79 -9.73
N ARG A 354 -7.12 -13.32 -9.58
CA ARG A 354 -6.59 -13.81 -8.30
C ARG A 354 -5.92 -12.70 -7.47
N HIS A 355 -5.81 -11.49 -7.99
CA HIS A 355 -5.27 -10.35 -7.22
C HIS A 355 -6.38 -9.77 -6.34
N PRO A 356 -6.19 -9.57 -5.02
CA PRO A 356 -7.27 -9.22 -4.08
C PRO A 356 -8.13 -8.02 -4.53
N LYS A 357 -7.52 -6.86 -4.75
CA LYS A 357 -8.19 -5.64 -5.24
C LYS A 357 -8.92 -5.86 -6.57
N GLN A 358 -8.28 -6.53 -7.53
CA GLN A 358 -8.88 -6.78 -8.84
C GLN A 358 -10.08 -7.74 -8.74
N SER A 359 -9.98 -8.80 -7.94
CA SER A 359 -11.09 -9.73 -7.69
C SER A 359 -12.28 -8.99 -7.09
N MET A 360 -12.05 -8.13 -6.09
CA MET A 360 -13.12 -7.34 -5.49
C MET A 360 -13.82 -6.43 -6.52
N ILE A 361 -13.08 -5.77 -7.41
CA ILE A 361 -13.66 -4.92 -8.47
C ILE A 361 -14.46 -5.76 -9.47
N VAL A 362 -13.86 -6.83 -10.01
CA VAL A 362 -14.50 -7.70 -11.01
C VAL A 362 -15.75 -8.35 -10.43
N ASP A 363 -15.66 -8.92 -9.23
CA ASP A 363 -16.76 -9.66 -8.61
C ASP A 363 -17.88 -8.72 -8.13
N LEU A 364 -17.57 -7.49 -7.70
CA LEU A 364 -18.57 -6.43 -7.46
C LEU A 364 -19.35 -6.13 -8.74
N ASN A 365 -18.66 -5.89 -9.84
CA ASN A 365 -19.31 -5.57 -11.11
C ASN A 365 -20.06 -6.78 -11.68
N LEU A 366 -19.55 -8.01 -11.50
CA LEU A 366 -20.25 -9.24 -11.88
C LEU A 366 -21.57 -9.36 -11.13
N TYR A 367 -21.55 -9.13 -9.82
CA TYR A 367 -22.75 -9.16 -8.98
C TYR A 367 -23.77 -8.10 -9.41
N ARG A 368 -23.33 -6.85 -9.64
CA ARG A 368 -24.18 -5.76 -10.14
C ARG A 368 -24.80 -6.07 -11.49
N ASN A 369 -23.98 -6.50 -12.47
CA ASN A 369 -24.44 -6.90 -13.81
C ASN A 369 -25.51 -7.99 -13.70
N ASN A 370 -25.23 -9.06 -12.95
CA ASN A 370 -26.14 -10.19 -12.82
C ASN A 370 -27.46 -9.79 -12.15
N ARG A 371 -27.41 -8.94 -11.13
CA ARG A 371 -28.61 -8.46 -10.44
C ARG A 371 -29.47 -7.58 -11.34
N GLY A 372 -28.87 -6.63 -12.07
CA GLY A 372 -29.57 -5.82 -13.07
C GLY A 372 -30.18 -6.67 -14.19
N LEU A 373 -29.41 -7.64 -14.71
CA LEU A 373 -29.87 -8.59 -15.73
C LEU A 373 -31.10 -9.36 -15.25
N ARG A 374 -31.07 -9.92 -14.04
CA ARG A 374 -32.19 -10.71 -13.52
C ARG A 374 -33.46 -9.90 -13.25
N LEU A 375 -33.34 -8.59 -13.01
CA LEU A 375 -34.50 -7.69 -12.92
C LEU A 375 -35.16 -7.46 -14.29
N LEU A 376 -34.40 -7.54 -15.38
CA LEU A 376 -34.88 -7.37 -16.75
C LEU A 376 -35.35 -8.69 -17.37
N ASP A 377 -34.55 -9.74 -17.22
CA ASP A 377 -34.76 -11.10 -17.72
C ASP A 377 -34.09 -12.13 -16.78
N PRO A 378 -34.83 -12.75 -15.85
CA PRO A 378 -34.28 -13.72 -14.90
C PRO A 378 -33.76 -15.00 -15.55
N SER A 379 -34.15 -15.31 -16.80
CA SER A 379 -33.73 -16.55 -17.48
C SER A 379 -32.29 -16.53 -18.00
N LYS A 380 -31.69 -15.34 -18.13
CA LYS A 380 -30.33 -15.13 -18.66
C LYS A 380 -29.28 -14.94 -17.58
N GLY A 381 -29.70 -14.61 -16.37
CA GLY A 381 -28.78 -14.40 -15.25
C GLY A 381 -28.22 -15.71 -14.70
N LEU A 382 -26.99 -15.65 -14.19
CA LEU A 382 -26.43 -16.70 -13.35
C LEU A 382 -27.26 -16.84 -12.05
N PRO A 383 -27.24 -18.02 -11.40
CA PRO A 383 -27.88 -18.20 -10.10
C PRO A 383 -27.35 -17.20 -9.07
N PRO A 384 -28.20 -16.55 -8.22
CA PRO A 384 -27.75 -15.47 -7.35
C PRO A 384 -26.73 -15.95 -6.30
N GLU A 385 -26.88 -17.20 -5.85
CA GLU A 385 -25.96 -17.85 -4.92
C GLU A 385 -24.56 -18.02 -5.50
N VAL A 386 -24.43 -18.19 -6.82
CA VAL A 386 -23.12 -18.31 -7.50
C VAL A 386 -22.39 -16.97 -7.47
N VAL A 387 -23.05 -15.88 -7.89
CA VAL A 387 -22.42 -14.56 -7.91
C VAL A 387 -22.22 -13.97 -6.51
N LEU A 388 -23.09 -14.30 -5.54
CA LEU A 388 -22.85 -13.99 -4.13
C LEU A 388 -21.64 -14.78 -3.58
N GLY A 389 -21.50 -16.05 -4.00
CA GLY A 389 -20.30 -16.86 -3.73
C GLY A 389 -19.02 -16.17 -4.22
N CYS A 390 -19.03 -15.60 -5.42
CA CYS A 390 -17.88 -14.82 -5.92
C CYS A 390 -17.55 -13.61 -5.02
N LEU A 391 -18.55 -12.92 -4.45
CA LEU A 391 -18.29 -11.87 -3.47
C LEU A 391 -17.67 -12.41 -2.19
N TYR A 392 -18.13 -13.55 -1.68
CA TYR A 392 -17.52 -14.19 -0.51
C TYR A 392 -16.05 -14.56 -0.76
N GLU A 393 -15.73 -15.07 -1.95
CA GLU A 393 -14.35 -15.35 -2.35
C GLU A 393 -13.51 -14.08 -2.45
N SER A 394 -14.07 -13.01 -3.05
CA SER A 394 -13.35 -11.76 -3.30
C SER A 394 -13.03 -10.97 -2.04
N VAL A 395 -13.84 -11.12 -0.98
CA VAL A 395 -13.55 -10.55 0.35
C VAL A 395 -12.82 -11.54 1.27
N GLY A 396 -12.49 -12.74 0.77
CA GLY A 396 -11.70 -13.74 1.49
C GLY A 396 -12.45 -14.53 2.57
N LEU A 397 -13.78 -14.62 2.50
CA LEU A 397 -14.57 -15.56 3.31
C LEU A 397 -14.36 -17.00 2.84
N GLU A 398 -14.33 -17.20 1.53
CA GLU A 398 -14.16 -18.50 0.89
C GLU A 398 -12.89 -18.56 0.04
N PRO A 399 -12.32 -19.76 -0.20
CA PRO A 399 -11.24 -19.95 -1.17
C PRO A 399 -11.63 -19.48 -2.57
N TRP A 400 -10.70 -18.85 -3.28
CA TRP A 400 -10.97 -18.37 -4.63
C TRP A 400 -11.08 -19.53 -5.62
N SER A 401 -12.24 -19.67 -6.27
CA SER A 401 -12.55 -20.82 -7.12
C SER A 401 -11.97 -20.69 -8.53
N GLY A 402 -11.90 -19.47 -9.06
CA GLY A 402 -11.42 -19.18 -10.41
C GLY A 402 -12.48 -18.61 -11.35
N PRO A 403 -12.13 -18.40 -12.62
CA PRO A 403 -13.08 -17.99 -13.65
C PRO A 403 -14.23 -19.00 -13.82
N LEU A 404 -15.40 -18.49 -14.19
CA LEU A 404 -16.63 -19.26 -14.41
C LEU A 404 -16.96 -19.36 -15.90
N ASP A 405 -17.64 -20.45 -16.29
CA ASP A 405 -18.22 -20.63 -17.61
C ASP A 405 -19.59 -19.93 -17.72
N GLY A 406 -20.19 -19.97 -18.91
CA GLY A 406 -21.51 -19.38 -19.17
C GLY A 406 -22.67 -19.98 -18.37
N LYS A 407 -22.44 -21.04 -17.57
CA LYS A 407 -23.41 -21.64 -16.66
C LYS A 407 -23.05 -21.42 -15.19
N GLY A 408 -22.02 -20.62 -14.90
CA GLY A 408 -21.57 -20.34 -13.54
C GLY A 408 -20.70 -21.45 -12.93
N LYS A 409 -20.22 -22.41 -13.72
CA LYS A 409 -19.32 -23.46 -13.26
C LYS A 409 -17.87 -23.04 -13.46
N THR A 410 -17.02 -23.32 -12.47
CA THR A 410 -15.58 -23.02 -12.55
C THR A 410 -14.90 -23.73 -13.75
N VAL A 411 -14.21 -22.96 -14.61
CA VAL A 411 -13.52 -23.45 -15.82
C VAL A 411 -12.15 -24.04 -15.48
N LEU A 412 -11.40 -23.34 -14.64
CA LEU A 412 -10.10 -23.76 -14.15
C LEU A 412 -10.20 -23.85 -12.63
N LYS A 413 -10.20 -25.06 -12.05
CA LYS A 413 -9.81 -25.19 -10.65
C LYS A 413 -8.36 -24.73 -10.59
N SER A 414 -8.13 -23.48 -10.20
CA SER A 414 -6.78 -23.03 -9.92
C SER A 414 -6.15 -24.03 -8.95
N GLY A 415 -4.86 -24.32 -9.07
CA GLY A 415 -4.18 -25.23 -8.16
C GLY A 415 -4.09 -24.72 -6.70
N GLY A 416 -4.92 -23.77 -6.27
CA GLY A 416 -4.90 -23.20 -4.93
C GLY A 416 -6.31 -23.02 -4.37
N SER A 417 -6.65 -23.86 -3.40
CA SER A 417 -7.76 -23.72 -2.44
C SER A 417 -7.51 -22.58 -1.44
N ASP A 418 -6.85 -21.50 -1.85
CA ASP A 418 -6.35 -20.46 -0.95
C ASP A 418 -7.24 -19.21 -1.01
N ARG A 419 -7.56 -18.66 0.15
CA ARG A 419 -8.25 -17.37 0.29
C ARG A 419 -7.36 -16.23 -0.22
N LEU A 420 -7.96 -15.19 -0.80
CA LEU A 420 -7.26 -13.98 -1.27
C LEU A 420 -6.81 -13.04 -0.12
N PHE A 421 -7.29 -13.30 1.09
CA PHE A 421 -6.96 -12.55 2.30
C PHE A 421 -6.37 -13.50 3.33
N THR A 422 -5.59 -12.94 4.26
CA THR A 422 -5.13 -13.65 5.46
C THR A 422 -6.30 -13.89 6.40
N ALA A 423 -6.12 -14.82 7.35
CA ALA A 423 -7.08 -15.02 8.43
C ALA A 423 -7.34 -13.73 9.23
N LYS A 424 -6.40 -12.78 9.21
CA LYS A 424 -6.50 -11.46 9.86
C LYS A 424 -6.92 -10.34 8.90
N ARG A 425 -7.46 -10.68 7.71
CA ARG A 425 -8.07 -9.76 6.74
C ARG A 425 -7.13 -8.75 6.09
N LEU A 426 -5.83 -9.03 6.05
CA LEU A 426 -4.92 -8.33 5.16
C LEU A 426 -4.97 -8.96 3.75
N PRO A 427 -4.88 -8.19 2.66
CA PRO A 427 -4.82 -8.74 1.31
C PRO A 427 -3.54 -9.55 1.13
N LYS A 428 -3.63 -10.71 0.47
CA LYS A 428 -2.47 -11.55 0.16
C LYS A 428 -1.87 -11.17 -1.18
N GLU A 429 -0.74 -10.49 -1.11
CA GLU A 429 0.12 -10.19 -2.26
C GLU A 429 1.56 -10.65 -1.94
N PHE A 430 2.58 -9.83 -2.21
CA PHE A 430 3.98 -10.13 -1.89
C PHE A 430 4.39 -9.55 -0.52
N GLY A 431 3.52 -9.70 0.48
CA GLY A 431 3.68 -9.16 1.83
C GLY A 431 2.55 -8.21 2.22
N TYR A 432 2.81 -7.34 3.20
CA TYR A 432 1.90 -6.24 3.58
C TYR A 432 1.86 -5.18 2.48
N ASP A 433 0.66 -4.79 2.05
CA ASP A 433 0.44 -3.70 1.12
C ASP A 433 -0.11 -2.47 1.87
N GLY A 434 0.64 -1.37 1.85
CA GLY A 434 0.29 -0.12 2.50
C GLY A 434 -0.82 0.58 1.73
N ASN A 435 -0.49 1.33 0.68
CA ASN A 435 -1.45 2.20 0.01
C ASN A 435 -2.48 1.43 -0.84
N ASP A 436 -2.02 0.54 -1.73
CA ASP A 436 -2.92 -0.20 -2.63
C ASP A 436 -3.77 -1.25 -1.90
N GLY A 437 -3.29 -1.69 -0.73
CA GLY A 437 -4.00 -2.58 0.20
C GLY A 437 -5.09 -1.92 1.06
N GLU A 438 -5.30 -0.61 0.95
CA GLU A 438 -6.43 0.09 1.58
C GLU A 438 -7.76 -0.23 0.87
N LEU A 439 -8.33 -1.40 1.19
CA LEU A 439 -9.56 -1.91 0.61
C LEU A 439 -10.88 -1.70 1.41
N PRO A 440 -10.96 -1.02 2.59
CA PRO A 440 -12.23 -0.84 3.30
C PRO A 440 -13.34 -0.17 2.47
N ALA A 441 -13.01 0.83 1.63
CA ALA A 441 -14.01 1.50 0.79
C ALA A 441 -14.62 0.55 -0.25
N LEU A 442 -13.80 -0.33 -0.84
CA LEU A 442 -14.26 -1.33 -1.79
C LEU A 442 -15.07 -2.44 -1.09
N ALA A 443 -14.66 -2.88 0.10
CA ALA A 443 -15.44 -3.82 0.91
C ALA A 443 -16.80 -3.21 1.32
N ALA A 444 -16.83 -1.91 1.62
CA ALA A 444 -18.07 -1.18 1.86
C ALA A 444 -18.94 -1.11 0.61
N ALA A 445 -18.38 -0.84 -0.57
CA ALA A 445 -19.13 -0.87 -1.83
C ALA A 445 -19.73 -2.26 -2.13
N ILE A 446 -18.99 -3.34 -1.84
CA ILE A 446 -19.50 -4.72 -1.94
C ILE A 446 -20.66 -4.94 -0.97
N TYR A 447 -20.51 -4.56 0.30
CA TYR A 447 -21.59 -4.65 1.28
C TYR A 447 -22.83 -3.86 0.82
N GLN A 448 -22.67 -2.63 0.34
CA GLN A 448 -23.78 -1.80 -0.15
C GLN A 448 -24.48 -2.46 -1.36
N ALA A 449 -23.73 -3.08 -2.28
CA ALA A 449 -24.31 -3.75 -3.45
C ALA A 449 -25.21 -4.94 -3.08
N THR A 450 -24.97 -5.58 -1.93
CA THR A 450 -25.82 -6.69 -1.43
C THR A 450 -27.12 -6.25 -0.77
N ARG A 451 -27.32 -4.95 -0.53
CA ARG A 451 -28.55 -4.45 0.11
C ARG A 451 -29.78 -4.70 -0.78
N PRO A 452 -30.90 -5.21 -0.22
CA PRO A 452 -32.10 -5.42 -1.01
C PRO A 452 -32.67 -4.08 -1.52
N GLU A 453 -32.68 -3.06 -0.66
CA GLU A 453 -33.14 -1.69 -0.94
C GLU A 453 -32.29 -0.68 -0.14
N PRO A 454 -32.25 0.62 -0.52
CA PRO A 454 -31.61 1.67 0.29
C PRO A 454 -32.09 1.66 1.74
N GLY A 455 -31.17 1.88 2.69
CA GLY A 455 -31.48 1.89 4.13
C GLY A 455 -31.73 0.52 4.78
N LYS A 456 -31.79 -0.58 4.00
CA LYS A 456 -31.88 -1.95 4.53
C LYS A 456 -30.48 -2.56 4.73
N PRO A 457 -30.29 -3.48 5.69
CA PRO A 457 -29.01 -4.16 5.86
C PRO A 457 -28.67 -5.01 4.63
N GLY A 458 -27.38 -5.03 4.28
CA GLY A 458 -26.83 -5.94 3.28
C GLY A 458 -26.46 -7.29 3.91
N ASP A 459 -25.61 -8.04 3.22
CA ASP A 459 -25.09 -9.30 3.70
C ASP A 459 -24.27 -9.15 4.99
N GLU A 460 -24.69 -9.84 6.06
CA GLU A 460 -24.08 -9.73 7.39
C GLU A 460 -22.66 -10.33 7.44
N ARG A 461 -22.36 -11.34 6.63
CA ARG A 461 -21.03 -11.96 6.59
C ARG A 461 -20.03 -10.98 5.99
N ILE A 462 -20.40 -10.33 4.89
CA ILE A 462 -19.58 -9.29 4.24
C ILE A 462 -19.43 -8.07 5.17
N LEU A 463 -20.48 -7.68 5.90
CA LEU A 463 -20.37 -6.62 6.92
C LEU A 463 -19.37 -6.99 8.02
N GLY A 464 -19.38 -8.25 8.48
CA GLY A 464 -18.38 -8.77 9.42
C GLY A 464 -16.96 -8.62 8.89
N VAL A 465 -16.72 -8.98 7.63
CA VAL A 465 -15.41 -8.81 6.97
C VAL A 465 -14.99 -7.34 6.90
N LEU A 466 -15.90 -6.43 6.54
CA LEU A 466 -15.60 -4.99 6.51
C LEU A 466 -15.09 -4.50 7.89
N ARG A 467 -15.77 -4.89 8.97
CA ARG A 467 -15.38 -4.52 10.34
C ARG A 467 -14.03 -5.10 10.74
N GLU A 468 -13.79 -6.38 10.43
CA GLU A 468 -12.52 -7.05 10.67
C GLU A 468 -11.38 -6.39 9.86
N MET A 469 -11.64 -6.02 8.61
CA MET A 469 -10.68 -5.32 7.75
C MET A 469 -10.34 -3.94 8.31
N ILE A 470 -11.34 -3.13 8.70
CA ILE A 470 -11.11 -1.84 9.36
C ILE A 470 -10.22 -2.02 10.60
N ARG A 471 -10.51 -3.02 11.43
CA ARG A 471 -9.71 -3.32 12.63
C ARG A 471 -8.28 -3.73 12.29
N ALA A 472 -8.07 -4.62 11.33
CA ALA A 472 -6.74 -5.06 10.92
C ALA A 472 -5.90 -3.90 10.36
N ARG A 473 -6.52 -3.04 9.53
CA ARG A 473 -5.85 -1.87 8.93
C ARG A 473 -5.52 -0.81 9.99
N SER A 474 -6.34 -0.66 11.04
CA SER A 474 -6.14 0.35 12.10
C SER A 474 -4.75 0.30 12.77
N PHE A 475 -4.12 -0.87 12.86
CA PHE A 475 -2.78 -1.03 13.46
C PHE A 475 -1.69 -0.36 12.62
N PHE A 476 -1.93 -0.12 11.34
CA PHE A 476 -0.99 0.44 10.37
C PHE A 476 -1.23 1.93 10.11
N ARG A 477 -1.59 2.67 11.16
CA ARG A 477 -1.61 4.12 11.18
C ARG A 477 -0.81 4.60 12.37
N TYR A 478 0.01 5.63 12.22
CA TYR A 478 0.82 6.19 13.30
C TYR A 478 0.62 7.72 13.42
N PRO A 479 0.74 8.27 14.64
CA PRO A 479 0.63 9.71 14.85
C PRO A 479 1.84 10.44 14.24
N ALA A 480 1.57 11.52 13.52
CA ALA A 480 2.59 12.40 12.96
C ALA A 480 2.11 13.86 12.98
N LEU A 481 2.92 14.75 12.41
CA LEU A 481 2.55 16.15 12.16
C LEU A 481 2.64 16.42 10.66
N ASN A 482 1.71 17.21 10.12
CA ASN A 482 1.82 17.72 8.75
C ASN A 482 2.65 19.02 8.68
N LEU A 483 2.75 19.63 7.49
CA LEU A 483 3.54 20.86 7.28
C LEU A 483 3.10 22.02 8.18
N ALA A 484 1.80 22.13 8.47
CA ALA A 484 1.25 23.15 9.36
C ALA A 484 1.24 22.71 10.83
N HIS A 485 2.00 21.66 11.17
CA HIS A 485 2.10 21.06 12.50
C HIS A 485 0.77 20.56 13.07
N ASN A 486 -0.20 20.23 12.21
CA ASN A 486 -1.44 19.63 12.69
C ASN A 486 -1.23 18.16 13.07
N PRO A 487 -1.88 17.68 14.16
CA PRO A 487 -1.89 16.27 14.46
C PRO A 487 -2.63 15.51 13.35
N VAL A 488 -1.97 14.49 12.81
CA VAL A 488 -2.52 13.63 11.76
C VAL A 488 -2.17 12.18 12.06
N MET A 489 -2.98 11.27 11.52
CA MET A 489 -2.68 9.84 11.48
C MET A 489 -2.19 9.48 10.08
N ARG A 490 -0.94 9.00 9.97
CA ARG A 490 -0.31 8.63 8.70
C ARG A 490 -0.47 7.13 8.46
N LEU A 491 -0.80 6.76 7.22
CA LEU A 491 -0.74 5.38 6.77
C LEU A 491 0.70 4.88 6.80
N GLU A 492 0.91 3.66 7.30
CA GLU A 492 2.21 2.98 7.26
C GLU A 492 2.51 2.47 5.84
N THR A 493 3.48 3.09 5.18
CA THR A 493 3.90 2.77 3.81
C THR A 493 5.37 2.33 3.71
N VAL A 494 6.19 2.53 4.74
CA VAL A 494 7.62 2.22 4.71
C VAL A 494 7.87 0.71 4.59
N ILE A 495 7.04 -0.08 5.26
CA ILE A 495 7.07 -1.55 5.20
C ILE A 495 6.10 -2.13 4.15
N GLY A 496 5.49 -1.27 3.33
CA GLY A 496 4.55 -1.65 2.28
C GLY A 496 5.25 -2.16 1.02
N TRP A 497 4.82 -3.31 0.52
CA TRP A 497 5.53 -4.01 -0.56
C TRP A 497 5.43 -3.28 -1.91
N ARG A 498 4.37 -2.51 -2.17
CA ARG A 498 4.24 -1.67 -3.39
C ARG A 498 4.77 -0.26 -3.19
N ASP A 499 4.83 0.19 -1.96
CA ASP A 499 4.94 1.60 -1.63
C ASP A 499 6.36 2.17 -1.78
N MET A 500 6.46 3.39 -2.30
CA MET A 500 7.72 4.15 -2.34
C MET A 500 7.62 5.49 -1.59
N GLN A 501 6.39 5.93 -1.32
CA GLN A 501 6.12 7.23 -0.73
C GLN A 501 6.29 7.18 0.80
N PHE A 502 7.01 8.17 1.33
CA PHE A 502 7.13 8.43 2.75
C PHE A 502 7.14 9.95 2.98
N PRO A 503 6.32 10.51 3.88
CA PRO A 503 5.33 9.83 4.72
C PRO A 503 4.09 9.38 3.90
N GLY A 504 3.31 8.45 4.45
CA GLY A 504 2.07 7.99 3.81
C GLY A 504 0.94 9.03 3.85
N ASP A 505 -0.18 8.73 3.19
CA ASP A 505 -1.35 9.60 3.18
C ASP A 505 -1.97 9.71 4.58
N VAL A 506 -2.59 10.86 4.88
CA VAL A 506 -3.39 11.02 6.11
C VAL A 506 -4.60 10.10 6.03
N THR A 507 -4.69 9.17 6.97
CA THR A 507 -5.65 8.06 6.94
C THR A 507 -6.13 7.72 8.35
N TYR A 508 -7.44 7.71 8.55
CA TYR A 508 -8.08 7.23 9.78
C TYR A 508 -8.69 5.84 9.53
N VAL A 509 -10.00 5.77 9.25
CA VAL A 509 -10.68 4.50 8.92
C VAL A 509 -10.27 4.02 7.53
N GLN A 510 -10.35 4.90 6.54
CA GLN A 510 -9.96 4.65 5.16
C GLN A 510 -9.19 5.85 4.61
N ARG A 511 -8.47 5.63 3.53
CA ARG A 511 -7.76 6.67 2.80
C ARG A 511 -8.74 7.57 2.02
N PRO A 512 -8.50 8.89 1.94
CA PRO A 512 -9.19 9.75 0.97
C PRO A 512 -8.89 9.29 -0.45
N GLU A 513 -9.92 9.04 -1.28
CA GLU A 513 -9.75 8.65 -2.67
C GLU A 513 -10.77 9.31 -3.59
N SER A 514 -10.41 9.50 -4.86
CA SER A 514 -11.19 10.24 -5.86
C SER A 514 -12.47 9.53 -6.30
N GLY A 515 -13.08 8.63 -5.54
CA GLY A 515 -14.32 7.93 -5.93
C GLY A 515 -15.14 7.36 -4.78
N ALA A 516 -14.81 7.73 -3.56
CA ALA A 516 -15.50 7.30 -2.35
C ALA A 516 -15.46 8.44 -1.32
N SER A 517 -16.51 8.56 -0.51
CA SER A 517 -16.44 9.40 0.68
C SER A 517 -15.39 8.83 1.63
N VAL A 518 -14.55 9.68 2.23
CA VAL A 518 -13.58 9.28 3.28
C VAL A 518 -14.26 8.66 4.51
N LEU A 519 -15.58 8.81 4.64
CA LEU A 519 -16.40 8.25 5.71
C LEU A 519 -17.15 6.97 5.31
N GLN A 520 -17.08 6.53 4.05
CA GLN A 520 -17.93 5.47 3.49
C GLN A 520 -17.83 4.14 4.26
N ALA A 521 -16.61 3.68 4.55
CA ALA A 521 -16.38 2.42 5.25
C ALA A 521 -16.89 2.48 6.70
N ALA A 522 -16.66 3.59 7.40
CA ALA A 522 -17.17 3.79 8.76
C ALA A 522 -18.71 3.85 8.77
N ALA A 523 -19.31 4.59 7.83
CA ALA A 523 -20.75 4.70 7.70
C ALA A 523 -21.42 3.37 7.33
N ALA A 524 -20.75 2.54 6.52
CA ALA A 524 -21.22 1.20 6.17
C ALA A 524 -21.09 0.20 7.34
N ALA A 525 -19.96 0.25 8.06
CA ALA A 525 -19.70 -0.62 9.21
C ALA A 525 -20.61 -0.27 10.41
N LEU A 526 -20.79 1.03 10.65
CA LEU A 526 -21.61 1.64 11.70
C LEU A 526 -21.48 0.93 13.06
N ASP A 527 -20.25 0.64 13.45
CA ASP A 527 -19.93 0.02 14.74
C ASP A 527 -19.23 1.01 15.67
N PRO A 528 -19.20 0.75 17.00
CA PRO A 528 -18.55 1.67 17.94
C PRO A 528 -17.06 1.88 17.66
N TYR A 529 -16.37 0.90 17.06
CA TYR A 529 -14.95 0.95 16.82
C TYR A 529 -14.59 1.94 15.71
N SER A 530 -15.17 1.76 14.52
CA SER A 530 -15.00 2.67 13.37
C SER A 530 -15.54 4.07 13.68
N THR A 531 -16.65 4.16 14.41
CA THR A 531 -17.21 5.44 14.88
C THR A 531 -16.22 6.20 15.78
N GLY A 532 -15.58 5.53 16.74
CA GLY A 532 -14.60 6.17 17.63
C GLY A 532 -13.36 6.69 16.90
N ILE A 533 -12.92 6.00 15.84
CA ILE A 533 -11.84 6.47 14.95
C ILE A 533 -12.28 7.70 14.14
N VAL A 534 -13.53 7.75 13.66
CA VAL A 534 -14.06 8.96 13.00
C VAL A 534 -14.20 10.12 13.99
N GLN A 535 -14.67 9.86 15.21
CA GLN A 535 -14.75 10.89 16.26
C GLN A 535 -13.35 11.41 16.63
N GLN A 536 -12.31 10.57 16.55
CA GLN A 536 -10.92 11.03 16.65
C GLN A 536 -10.55 11.98 15.50
N MET A 537 -10.84 11.61 14.24
CA MET A 537 -10.62 12.47 13.07
C MET A 537 -11.32 13.84 13.20
N PHE A 538 -12.54 13.85 13.75
CA PHE A 538 -13.30 15.09 14.01
C PHE A 538 -12.68 15.90 15.16
N GLY A 539 -12.29 15.25 16.25
CA GLY A 539 -11.62 15.91 17.38
C GLY A 539 -10.27 16.52 17.01
N GLU A 540 -9.52 15.86 16.11
CA GLU A 540 -8.26 16.36 15.54
C GLU A 540 -8.49 17.34 14.36
N ARG A 541 -9.76 17.66 14.05
CA ARG A 541 -10.21 18.60 13.02
C ARG A 541 -9.65 18.31 11.62
N GLN A 542 -9.43 17.04 11.29
CA GLN A 542 -8.85 16.64 10.00
C GLN A 542 -9.89 16.39 8.90
N PHE A 543 -11.17 16.26 9.24
CA PHE A 543 -12.20 15.96 8.24
C PHE A 543 -12.39 17.05 7.19
N PHE A 544 -12.65 18.30 7.59
CA PHE A 544 -12.87 19.37 6.62
C PHE A 544 -11.60 19.74 5.83
N PRO A 545 -10.38 19.81 6.42
CA PRO A 545 -9.15 19.96 5.62
C PRO A 545 -8.95 18.84 4.59
N SER A 546 -9.34 17.60 4.91
CA SER A 546 -9.32 16.50 3.94
C SER A 546 -10.36 16.70 2.84
N LEU A 547 -11.53 17.24 3.17
CA LEU A 547 -12.59 17.53 2.21
C LEU A 547 -12.22 18.69 1.29
N ASP A 548 -11.63 19.76 1.82
CA ASP A 548 -11.13 20.92 1.06
C ASP A 548 -10.12 20.46 0.00
N ARG A 549 -9.15 19.62 0.41
CA ARG A 549 -8.17 19.05 -0.51
C ARG A 549 -8.83 18.17 -1.59
N GLN A 550 -9.85 17.39 -1.24
CA GLN A 550 -10.61 16.65 -2.26
C GLN A 550 -11.36 17.61 -3.20
N MET A 551 -11.88 18.73 -2.71
CA MET A 551 -12.59 19.71 -3.51
C MET A 551 -11.69 20.44 -4.53
N GLU A 552 -10.36 20.47 -4.33
CA GLU A 552 -9.38 21.01 -5.29
C GLU A 552 -9.27 20.17 -6.57
N ASP A 553 -9.44 18.84 -6.46
CA ASP A 553 -9.43 17.95 -7.61
C ASP A 553 -10.73 18.10 -8.42
N ARG A 554 -10.60 18.46 -9.70
CA ARG A 554 -11.73 18.72 -10.61
C ARG A 554 -12.17 17.50 -11.41
N GLU A 555 -11.56 16.33 -11.20
CA GLU A 555 -11.97 15.11 -11.88
C GLU A 555 -13.41 14.73 -11.54
N PHE A 556 -14.12 14.18 -12.54
CA PHE A 556 -15.50 13.72 -12.38
C PHE A 556 -15.62 12.66 -11.27
N ARG A 557 -14.65 11.75 -11.20
CA ARG A 557 -14.64 10.67 -10.21
C ARG A 557 -14.70 11.26 -8.79
N THR A 558 -13.98 12.34 -8.54
CA THR A 558 -14.00 13.03 -7.25
C THR A 558 -15.38 13.62 -6.97
N THR A 559 -16.03 14.22 -7.96
CA THR A 559 -17.44 14.66 -7.83
C THR A 559 -18.37 13.50 -7.46
N PHE A 560 -18.17 12.30 -8.03
CA PHE A 560 -18.92 11.10 -7.63
C PHE A 560 -18.64 10.71 -6.17
N GLY A 561 -17.37 10.72 -5.73
CA GLY A 561 -16.99 10.39 -4.35
C GLY A 561 -17.57 11.35 -3.28
N LEU A 562 -17.88 12.58 -3.67
CA LEU A 562 -18.48 13.59 -2.79
C LEU A 562 -19.99 13.35 -2.54
N LEU A 563 -20.66 12.56 -3.39
CA LEU A 563 -22.11 12.44 -3.44
C LEU A 563 -22.75 12.04 -2.10
N HIS A 564 -22.13 11.15 -1.32
CA HIS A 564 -22.71 10.68 -0.05
C HIS A 564 -22.02 11.29 1.19
N VAL A 565 -21.13 12.26 1.00
CA VAL A 565 -20.39 12.87 2.12
C VAL A 565 -21.33 13.48 3.17
N PRO A 566 -22.35 14.29 2.81
CA PRO A 566 -23.26 14.87 3.80
C PRO A 566 -24.04 13.82 4.62
N GLU A 567 -24.54 12.77 3.97
CA GLU A 567 -25.28 11.67 4.60
C GLU A 567 -24.39 10.89 5.56
N HIS A 568 -23.18 10.52 5.12
CA HIS A 568 -22.23 9.79 5.95
C HIS A 568 -21.80 10.63 7.16
N TYR A 569 -21.54 11.92 6.98
CA TYR A 569 -21.20 12.83 8.07
C TYR A 569 -22.34 12.92 9.10
N ARG A 570 -23.58 13.14 8.66
CA ARG A 570 -24.76 13.19 9.54
C ARG A 570 -24.94 11.89 10.31
N LEU A 571 -24.82 10.74 9.61
CA LEU A 571 -25.00 9.42 10.20
C LEU A 571 -23.98 9.15 11.33
N LEU A 572 -22.71 9.51 11.11
CA LEU A 572 -21.63 9.27 12.06
C LEU A 572 -21.63 10.27 13.22
N THR A 573 -22.01 11.52 12.97
CA THR A 573 -22.13 12.55 14.02
C THR A 573 -23.31 12.25 14.95
N ALA A 574 -24.36 11.58 14.46
CA ALA A 574 -25.48 11.13 15.27
C ALA A 574 -25.18 9.89 16.15
N GLN A 575 -24.02 9.24 15.96
CA GLN A 575 -23.65 8.09 16.79
C GLN A 575 -23.24 8.51 18.19
N PRO A 576 -23.49 7.68 19.22
CA PRO A 576 -23.03 7.96 20.58
C PRO A 576 -21.50 8.08 20.62
N ALA A 577 -21.00 8.81 21.62
CA ALA A 577 -19.58 8.90 21.89
C ALA A 577 -18.98 7.50 22.09
N SER A 578 -17.88 7.22 21.41
CA SER A 578 -17.12 6.00 21.53
C SER A 578 -15.74 6.30 22.11
N SER A 579 -15.29 5.44 23.03
CA SER A 579 -13.95 5.47 23.59
C SER A 579 -12.89 4.86 22.66
N SER A 580 -13.29 4.27 21.54
CA SER A 580 -12.34 3.68 20.58
C SER A 580 -11.50 4.77 19.92
N ARG A 581 -10.20 4.48 19.77
CA ARG A 581 -9.20 5.31 19.10
C ARG A 581 -8.33 4.43 18.23
N LEU A 582 -7.54 5.03 17.34
CA LEU A 582 -6.54 4.28 16.58
C LEU A 582 -5.47 3.69 17.52
N PRO A 583 -5.07 2.43 17.36
CA PRO A 583 -4.19 1.74 18.31
C PRO A 583 -2.86 2.46 18.61
N MET A 584 -2.28 3.14 17.62
CA MET A 584 -1.00 3.84 17.80
C MET A 584 -1.12 5.23 18.42
N SER A 585 -2.33 5.73 18.64
CA SER A 585 -2.54 7.05 19.23
C SER A 585 -1.87 7.19 20.60
N GLU A 586 -1.56 8.43 20.95
CA GLU A 586 -0.99 8.74 22.26
C GLU A 586 -1.94 8.31 23.38
N GLY A 587 -1.38 7.75 24.46
CA GLY A 587 -2.15 7.23 25.59
C GLY A 587 -2.85 5.88 25.37
N GLN A 588 -2.81 5.30 24.15
CA GLN A 588 -3.32 3.94 23.92
C GLN A 588 -2.40 2.88 24.55
N PRO A 589 -2.95 1.71 24.95
CA PRO A 589 -2.17 0.66 25.60
C PRO A 589 -1.13 0.03 24.67
N ASP A 590 -0.12 -0.59 25.27
CA ASP A 590 0.89 -1.37 24.56
C ASP A 590 0.25 -2.58 23.88
N PHE A 591 0.73 -2.92 22.69
CA PHE A 591 0.23 -4.07 21.96
C PHE A 591 1.27 -4.64 20.99
N VAL A 592 1.01 -5.89 20.60
CA VAL A 592 1.66 -6.54 19.47
C VAL A 592 0.55 -7.04 18.54
N PHE A 593 0.55 -6.53 17.32
CA PHE A 593 -0.19 -7.11 16.21
C PHE A 593 0.79 -7.80 15.27
N SER A 594 0.46 -9.00 14.81
CA SER A 594 1.21 -9.73 13.79
C SER A 594 0.25 -10.31 12.77
N ASP A 595 0.71 -10.49 11.53
CA ASP A 595 0.08 -11.33 10.53
C ASP A 595 1.15 -12.22 9.91
N GLU A 596 1.13 -13.49 10.31
CA GLU A 596 2.10 -14.51 9.95
C GLU A 596 1.99 -14.92 8.47
N GLU A 597 0.84 -14.72 7.84
CA GLU A 597 0.65 -15.03 6.42
C GLU A 597 1.23 -13.95 5.52
N SER A 598 1.10 -12.68 5.90
CA SER A 598 1.72 -11.54 5.23
C SER A 598 3.14 -11.22 5.73
N GLY A 599 3.59 -11.93 6.79
CA GLY A 599 4.91 -11.76 7.39
C GLY A 599 5.14 -10.35 7.96
N VAL A 600 4.15 -9.76 8.62
CA VAL A 600 4.18 -8.37 9.10
C VAL A 600 3.85 -8.26 10.59
N LEU A 601 4.38 -7.25 11.26
CA LEU A 601 4.03 -6.91 12.64
C LEU A 601 4.00 -5.40 12.88
N ALA A 602 3.18 -5.00 13.85
CA ALA A 602 3.05 -3.65 14.39
C ALA A 602 3.12 -3.74 15.92
N VAL A 603 4.01 -2.96 16.52
CA VAL A 603 4.27 -2.98 17.96
C VAL A 603 4.16 -1.56 18.51
N LYS A 604 3.45 -1.42 19.61
CA LYS A 604 3.45 -0.22 20.45
C LYS A 604 4.02 -0.58 21.82
N TYR A 605 4.97 0.22 22.28
CA TYR A 605 5.56 0.11 23.62
C TYR A 605 5.79 1.51 24.19
N GLY A 606 4.88 1.96 25.05
CA GLY A 606 4.74 3.35 25.48
C GLY A 606 4.62 4.29 24.27
N SER A 607 5.62 5.15 24.12
CA SER A 607 5.76 6.11 23.01
C SER A 607 6.58 5.59 21.83
N GLU A 608 7.12 4.37 21.90
CA GLU A 608 7.84 3.73 20.80
C GLU A 608 6.83 2.97 19.91
N ILE A 609 6.96 3.15 18.59
CA ILE A 609 6.19 2.41 17.58
C ILE A 609 7.19 1.70 16.65
N LEU A 610 6.95 0.43 16.38
CA LEU A 610 7.76 -0.34 15.45
C LEU A 610 6.87 -1.14 14.50
N TYR A 611 7.09 -0.94 13.21
CA TYR A 611 6.58 -1.78 12.15
C TYR A 611 7.70 -2.62 11.54
N ALA A 612 7.42 -3.88 11.24
CA ALA A 612 8.34 -4.73 10.52
C ALA A 612 7.62 -5.59 9.49
N SER A 613 8.14 -5.62 8.27
CA SER A 613 7.86 -6.66 7.28
C SER A 613 9.03 -7.65 7.29
N LEU A 614 8.77 -8.86 7.78
CA LEU A 614 9.68 -10.00 7.76
C LEU A 614 9.53 -10.79 6.45
N TYR A 615 8.37 -10.77 5.80
CA TYR A 615 8.24 -11.20 4.41
C TYR A 615 8.33 -9.98 3.48
N TRP A 616 9.57 -9.53 3.24
CA TRP A 616 9.83 -8.28 2.54
C TRP A 616 10.24 -8.48 1.07
N ARG A 617 9.37 -8.06 0.14
CA ARG A 617 9.63 -7.92 -1.30
C ARG A 617 10.48 -9.06 -1.89
N ALA A 618 10.02 -10.29 -1.67
CA ALA A 618 10.73 -11.49 -2.11
C ALA A 618 9.94 -12.28 -3.17
N PRO A 619 9.63 -11.69 -4.35
CA PRO A 619 8.78 -12.31 -5.36
C PRO A 619 9.47 -13.45 -6.13
N HIS A 620 10.80 -13.49 -6.16
CA HIS A 620 11.56 -14.47 -6.95
C HIS A 620 12.28 -15.55 -6.13
N ALA A 621 12.70 -15.23 -4.91
CA ALA A 621 13.51 -16.10 -4.05
C ALA A 621 13.62 -15.54 -2.62
N VAL A 622 14.07 -16.36 -1.67
CA VAL A 622 14.32 -15.94 -0.28
C VAL A 622 15.53 -15.00 -0.25
N ASN A 623 15.31 -13.73 0.11
CA ASN A 623 16.35 -12.69 0.11
C ASN A 623 16.98 -12.45 1.50
N PHE A 624 16.45 -13.04 2.57
CA PHE A 624 16.90 -12.86 3.96
C PHE A 624 16.86 -11.41 4.46
N LEU A 625 15.99 -10.58 3.88
CA LEU A 625 15.84 -9.17 4.25
C LEU A 625 14.53 -8.94 5.00
N ALA A 626 14.57 -8.01 5.95
CA ALA A 626 13.39 -7.43 6.60
C ALA A 626 13.40 -5.91 6.40
N ARG A 627 12.22 -5.31 6.39
CA ARG A 627 12.02 -3.86 6.35
C ARG A 627 11.42 -3.38 7.66
N ILE A 628 12.00 -2.33 8.24
CA ILE A 628 11.64 -1.78 9.54
C ILE A 628 11.30 -0.30 9.40
N HIS A 629 10.23 0.12 10.06
CA HIS A 629 9.98 1.50 10.43
C HIS A 629 9.93 1.59 11.96
N HIS A 630 10.88 2.29 12.55
CA HIS A 630 10.98 2.44 14.00
C HIS A 630 10.89 3.90 14.39
N VAL A 631 9.77 4.26 15.00
CA VAL A 631 9.41 5.62 15.43
C VAL A 631 9.63 5.73 16.93
N THR A 632 10.41 6.73 17.34
CA THR A 632 10.65 7.05 18.75
C THR A 632 10.33 8.52 19.01
N PRO A 633 10.23 8.95 20.29
CA PRO A 633 10.06 10.37 20.61
C PRO A 633 11.18 11.27 20.07
N VAL A 634 12.38 10.73 19.86
CA VAL A 634 13.56 11.52 19.50
C VAL A 634 13.85 11.49 18.00
N LEU A 635 13.63 10.36 17.32
CA LEU A 635 13.97 10.17 15.91
C LEU A 635 13.23 8.98 15.28
N GLU A 636 13.30 8.90 13.95
CA GLU A 636 12.74 7.79 13.17
C GLU A 636 13.82 7.06 12.35
N ARG A 637 13.65 5.75 12.17
CA ARG A 637 14.56 4.90 11.38
C ARG A 637 13.78 4.10 10.35
N LEU A 638 14.21 4.19 9.09
CA LEU A 638 13.75 3.35 7.99
C LEU A 638 14.90 2.41 7.63
N ALA A 639 14.76 1.12 7.87
CA ALA A 639 15.88 0.20 7.72
C ALA A 639 15.50 -1.03 6.90
N THR A 640 16.32 -1.36 5.90
CA THR A 640 16.36 -2.70 5.30
C THR A 640 17.54 -3.44 5.90
N VAL A 641 17.29 -4.58 6.53
CA VAL A 641 18.30 -5.32 7.31
C VAL A 641 18.27 -6.80 7.02
N ARG A 642 19.40 -7.49 7.26
CA ARG A 642 19.39 -8.96 7.20
C ARG A 642 18.66 -9.55 8.41
N GLN A 643 17.99 -10.67 8.18
CA GLN A 643 17.35 -11.49 9.18
C GLN A 643 17.66 -12.97 8.94
N GLU A 644 17.32 -13.81 9.91
CA GLU A 644 17.35 -15.26 9.75
C GLU A 644 16.01 -15.75 9.23
N VAL A 645 16.05 -16.67 8.26
CA VAL A 645 14.86 -17.26 7.64
C VAL A 645 15.07 -18.76 7.53
N GLU A 646 14.18 -19.55 8.12
CA GLU A 646 14.07 -20.98 7.88
C GLU A 646 12.95 -21.25 6.89
N PHE A 647 13.19 -22.16 5.95
CA PHE A 647 12.25 -22.49 4.88
C PHE A 647 12.55 -23.88 4.32
N GLN A 648 11.56 -24.47 3.64
CA GLN A 648 11.79 -25.67 2.84
C GLN A 648 12.35 -25.28 1.46
N PRO A 649 13.55 -25.71 1.06
CA PRO A 649 14.11 -25.37 -0.24
C PRO A 649 13.42 -26.16 -1.35
N SER A 650 13.26 -25.53 -2.52
CA SER A 650 12.84 -26.23 -3.75
C SER A 650 13.96 -27.00 -4.45
N GLY A 651 15.22 -26.79 -4.04
CA GLY A 651 16.41 -27.22 -4.76
C GLY A 651 16.79 -26.33 -5.95
N ARG A 652 16.02 -25.27 -6.22
CA ARG A 652 16.27 -24.31 -7.31
C ARG A 652 16.86 -23.00 -6.76
N ILE A 653 17.54 -22.29 -7.65
CA ILE A 653 18.15 -20.99 -7.38
C ILE A 653 17.62 -19.92 -8.33
N PHE A 654 17.62 -18.68 -7.85
CA PHE A 654 17.43 -17.47 -8.63
C PHE A 654 18.74 -16.69 -8.66
N VAL A 655 19.23 -16.37 -9.86
CA VAL A 655 20.41 -15.50 -10.02
C VAL A 655 19.90 -14.09 -10.28
N ARG A 656 20.26 -13.15 -9.40
CA ARG A 656 19.79 -11.78 -9.52
C ARG A 656 20.25 -11.15 -10.83
N PRO A 657 19.33 -10.61 -11.64
CA PRO A 657 19.68 -9.84 -12.82
C PRO A 657 20.28 -8.50 -12.42
N GLY A 658 20.99 -7.87 -13.36
CA GLY A 658 21.58 -6.53 -13.16
C GLY A 658 20.57 -5.38 -13.29
N TRP A 659 19.33 -5.55 -12.81
CA TRP A 659 18.26 -4.54 -12.87
C TRP A 659 18.46 -3.44 -11.84
N THR A 660 18.24 -2.19 -12.23
CA THR A 660 18.37 -1.00 -11.37
C THR A 660 17.05 -0.25 -11.18
N ASN A 661 16.10 -0.44 -12.09
CA ASN A 661 14.81 0.23 -12.03
C ASN A 661 13.81 -0.53 -11.15
N SER A 662 13.25 -1.65 -11.64
CA SER A 662 12.22 -2.43 -10.93
C SER A 662 12.76 -3.75 -10.40
N GLY A 663 12.37 -4.13 -9.18
CA GLY A 663 12.61 -5.46 -8.61
C GLY A 663 11.65 -6.56 -9.09
N VAL A 664 10.63 -6.18 -9.87
CA VAL A 664 9.62 -7.07 -10.48
C VAL A 664 9.57 -6.89 -12.00
N GLY A 665 8.87 -7.80 -12.67
CA GLY A 665 8.68 -7.87 -14.12
C GLY A 665 9.99 -8.23 -14.82
N ALA A 666 10.26 -7.54 -15.93
CA ALA A 666 11.52 -7.65 -16.65
C ALA A 666 12.55 -6.56 -16.25
N GLY A 667 12.46 -6.05 -15.02
CA GLY A 667 13.37 -5.01 -14.51
C GLY A 667 12.93 -3.57 -14.76
N GLY A 668 11.78 -3.35 -15.40
CA GLY A 668 11.25 -2.02 -15.70
C GLY A 668 11.86 -1.40 -16.98
N LEU A 669 11.72 -0.08 -17.15
CA LEU A 669 12.34 0.65 -18.25
C LEU A 669 13.87 0.68 -18.10
N ASN A 670 14.58 0.53 -19.23
CA ASN A 670 16.03 0.69 -19.29
C ASN A 670 16.41 2.16 -19.15
N TYR A 671 17.50 2.43 -18.41
CA TYR A 671 18.05 3.77 -18.24
C TYR A 671 19.18 4.04 -19.25
N PRO A 672 19.29 5.28 -19.78
CA PRO A 672 20.33 5.63 -20.76
C PRO A 672 21.77 5.48 -20.27
N ASP A 673 21.99 5.56 -18.95
CA ASP A 673 23.32 5.47 -18.33
C ASP A 673 23.86 4.02 -18.27
N ASN A 674 23.02 3.01 -18.55
CA ASN A 674 23.34 1.59 -18.52
C ASN A 674 23.99 1.12 -17.21
N VAL A 675 23.77 1.82 -16.09
CA VAL A 675 24.30 1.43 -14.77
C VAL A 675 23.71 0.07 -14.39
N ARG A 676 24.57 -0.79 -13.82
CA ARG A 676 24.18 -2.13 -13.35
C ARG A 676 24.07 -2.17 -11.84
N SER A 677 23.18 -3.03 -11.34
CA SER A 677 23.07 -3.28 -9.91
C SER A 677 24.33 -3.94 -9.35
N ILE A 678 24.70 -3.57 -8.13
CA ILE A 678 25.77 -4.21 -7.35
C ILE A 678 25.40 -5.65 -6.93
N HIS A 679 24.10 -5.96 -6.92
CA HIS A 679 23.54 -7.27 -6.58
C HIS A 679 23.52 -8.25 -7.78
N ALA A 680 23.95 -7.80 -8.96
CA ALA A 680 23.98 -8.63 -10.16
C ALA A 680 24.82 -9.90 -9.94
N GLY A 681 24.24 -11.06 -10.22
CA GLY A 681 24.90 -12.36 -10.07
C GLY A 681 24.81 -12.97 -8.66
N GLU A 682 24.18 -12.31 -7.68
CA GLU A 682 23.89 -12.96 -6.40
C GLU A 682 22.94 -14.14 -6.60
N THR A 683 23.30 -15.28 -6.01
CA THR A 683 22.48 -16.50 -6.06
C THR A 683 21.63 -16.61 -4.80
N LEU A 684 20.31 -16.65 -4.99
CA LEU A 684 19.33 -16.78 -3.91
C LEU A 684 18.59 -18.12 -4.00
N PRO A 685 18.33 -18.79 -2.86
CA PRO A 685 17.55 -20.01 -2.84
C PRO A 685 16.05 -19.72 -3.02
N ILE A 686 15.36 -20.58 -3.77
CA ILE A 686 13.90 -20.51 -3.94
C ILE A 686 13.24 -21.46 -2.94
N ALA A 687 12.28 -20.96 -2.15
CA ALA A 687 11.47 -21.77 -1.27
C ALA A 687 10.61 -22.77 -2.05
N ARG A 688 10.06 -23.79 -1.37
CA ARG A 688 9.29 -24.85 -2.00
C ARG A 688 8.05 -24.26 -2.67
N LEU A 689 7.94 -24.49 -3.98
CA LEU A 689 6.82 -24.07 -4.81
C LEU A 689 5.88 -25.24 -5.15
N PRO A 690 4.62 -24.97 -5.51
CA PRO A 690 3.78 -25.95 -6.19
C PRO A 690 4.46 -26.48 -7.46
N LYS A 691 4.21 -27.74 -7.82
CA LYS A 691 4.86 -28.40 -8.99
C LYS A 691 4.68 -27.65 -10.32
N THR A 692 3.61 -26.87 -10.44
CA THR A 692 3.25 -26.12 -11.65
C THR A 692 3.98 -24.77 -11.78
N ALA A 693 4.76 -24.35 -10.78
CA ALA A 693 5.41 -23.04 -10.80
C ALA A 693 6.77 -23.03 -11.54
N GLY A 694 6.95 -22.05 -12.44
CA GLY A 694 8.21 -21.83 -13.16
C GLY A 694 9.38 -21.38 -12.27
N THR A 695 10.62 -21.53 -12.74
CA THR A 695 11.81 -21.04 -12.02
C THR A 695 11.93 -19.55 -12.29
N GLY A 696 12.21 -18.73 -11.28
CA GLY A 696 12.53 -17.30 -11.46
C GLY A 696 11.36 -16.42 -11.90
N GLN A 697 10.18 -17.00 -12.13
CA GLN A 697 8.93 -16.24 -12.26
C GLN A 697 8.52 -15.71 -10.89
N GLU A 698 7.83 -14.57 -10.90
CA GLU A 698 7.22 -14.03 -9.69
C GLU A 698 6.22 -15.03 -9.10
N ASN A 699 6.38 -15.31 -7.82
CA ASN A 699 5.46 -16.16 -7.08
C ASN A 699 5.45 -15.74 -5.60
N PRO A 700 4.28 -15.48 -4.99
CA PRO A 700 4.19 -15.12 -3.56
C PRO A 700 4.78 -16.16 -2.60
N LEU A 701 4.99 -17.40 -3.05
CA LEU A 701 5.60 -18.45 -2.25
C LEU A 701 7.12 -18.57 -2.47
N ALA A 702 7.69 -17.95 -3.52
CA ALA A 702 9.10 -18.17 -3.89
C ALA A 702 10.09 -17.67 -2.84
N GLY A 703 9.79 -16.54 -2.22
CA GLY A 703 10.60 -15.95 -1.15
C GLY A 703 9.98 -16.04 0.24
N ARG A 704 8.89 -16.79 0.41
CA ARG A 704 8.23 -16.94 1.70
C ARG A 704 8.95 -18.00 2.55
N GLY A 705 9.40 -17.60 3.73
CA GLY A 705 9.91 -18.49 4.76
C GLY A 705 8.82 -19.13 5.62
N ASP A 706 9.19 -20.24 6.27
CA ASP A 706 8.38 -20.92 7.29
C ASP A 706 8.54 -20.25 8.66
N PHE A 707 9.73 -19.74 8.97
CA PHE A 707 10.05 -19.08 10.22
C PHE A 707 11.05 -17.95 10.02
N TYR A 708 10.79 -16.81 10.66
CA TYR A 708 11.61 -15.59 10.58
C TYR A 708 12.10 -15.22 11.96
N LYS A 709 13.39 -14.85 12.08
CA LYS A 709 13.96 -14.35 13.32
C LYS A 709 14.81 -13.11 13.07
N LEU A 710 14.55 -12.05 13.83
CA LEU A 710 15.25 -10.78 13.70
C LEU A 710 15.52 -10.15 15.06
N LEU A 711 16.80 -9.89 15.34
CA LEU A 711 17.23 -8.99 16.41
C LEU A 711 17.43 -7.58 15.83
N TYR A 712 16.61 -6.62 16.25
CA TYR A 712 16.69 -5.23 15.85
C TYR A 712 16.64 -4.32 17.09
N GLY A 713 17.83 -3.86 17.50
CA GLY A 713 17.99 -2.98 18.66
C GLY A 713 17.55 -3.69 19.94
N PRO A 714 16.58 -3.15 20.70
CA PRO A 714 16.08 -3.82 21.89
C PRO A 714 15.09 -4.95 21.56
N TYR A 715 14.65 -5.11 20.31
CA TYR A 715 13.61 -6.08 19.94
C TYR A 715 14.20 -7.36 19.37
N LEU A 716 13.62 -8.50 19.76
CA LEU A 716 13.83 -9.80 19.13
C LEU A 716 12.46 -10.35 18.69
N PHE A 717 12.32 -10.55 17.38
CA PHE A 717 11.14 -11.11 16.74
C PHE A 717 11.41 -12.56 16.36
N ALA A 718 10.42 -13.42 16.56
CA ALA A 718 10.39 -14.78 16.06
C ALA A 718 8.98 -15.09 15.56
N MET A 719 8.81 -15.21 14.25
CA MET A 719 7.52 -15.38 13.59
C MET A 719 7.46 -16.74 12.88
N ASN A 720 6.47 -17.55 13.24
CA ASN A 720 6.20 -18.82 12.59
C ASN A 720 5.03 -18.66 11.60
N ALA A 721 5.35 -18.75 10.31
CA ALA A 721 4.44 -18.59 9.19
C ALA A 721 3.95 -19.94 8.61
N SER A 722 4.11 -21.02 9.37
CA SER A 722 3.86 -22.40 8.94
C SER A 722 2.94 -23.17 9.90
N SER A 723 2.65 -24.43 9.54
CA SER A 723 1.88 -25.37 10.36
C SER A 723 2.70 -26.18 11.38
N ARG A 724 4.03 -26.07 11.41
CA ARG A 724 4.91 -26.82 12.35
C ARG A 724 5.39 -25.93 13.50
N GLU A 725 5.71 -26.52 14.66
CA GLU A 725 6.35 -25.80 15.76
C GLU A 725 7.82 -25.49 15.45
N PHE A 726 8.28 -24.31 15.86
CA PHE A 726 9.69 -23.91 15.85
C PHE A 726 10.19 -23.64 17.26
N THR A 727 11.51 -23.67 17.40
CA THR A 727 12.17 -23.19 18.62
C THR A 727 13.30 -22.24 18.28
N PHE A 728 13.57 -21.30 19.18
CA PHE A 728 14.78 -20.49 19.11
C PHE A 728 15.31 -20.24 20.52
N THR A 729 16.62 -20.02 20.62
CA THR A 729 17.27 -19.69 21.89
C THR A 729 17.47 -18.17 21.97
N THR A 730 17.04 -17.55 23.07
CA THR A 730 17.32 -16.13 23.34
C THR A 730 18.83 -15.93 23.49
N PRO A 731 19.40 -14.77 23.07
CA PRO A 731 20.79 -14.46 23.34
C PRO A 731 21.13 -14.58 24.83
N LYS A 732 22.26 -15.21 25.15
CA LYS A 732 22.74 -15.36 26.54
C LYS A 732 23.01 -14.00 27.18
N ASN A 733 22.93 -13.93 28.52
CA ASN A 733 23.24 -12.74 29.33
C ASN A 733 22.37 -11.50 29.05
N ILE A 734 21.21 -11.69 28.41
CA ILE A 734 20.24 -10.61 28.18
C ILE A 734 18.89 -11.07 28.70
N VAL A 735 18.32 -10.33 29.64
CA VAL A 735 16.95 -10.54 30.10
C VAL A 735 16.01 -9.83 29.13
N TYR A 736 14.94 -10.51 28.74
CA TYR A 736 13.91 -9.96 27.86
C TYR A 736 12.57 -9.89 28.61
N LYS A 737 11.72 -8.95 28.24
CA LYS A 737 10.28 -8.96 28.53
C LYS A 737 9.53 -9.42 27.28
N ARG A 738 8.58 -10.33 27.45
CA ARG A 738 7.67 -10.70 26.36
C ARG A 738 6.63 -9.60 26.20
N LEU A 739 6.50 -9.01 25.02
CA LEU A 739 5.52 -7.94 24.78
C LEU A 739 4.10 -8.50 24.54
N PRO A 740 3.04 -7.72 24.83
CA PRO A 740 3.06 -6.35 25.38
C PRO A 740 3.44 -6.25 26.86
N ASP A 741 2.89 -7.09 27.75
CA ASP A 741 3.04 -6.91 29.21
C ASP A 741 3.59 -8.15 29.94
N GLY A 742 4.11 -9.13 29.20
CA GLY A 742 4.45 -10.46 29.69
C GLY A 742 5.67 -10.54 30.62
N GLY A 743 5.84 -11.73 31.21
CA GLY A 743 6.92 -12.03 32.16
C GLY A 743 8.33 -11.96 31.57
N GLU A 744 9.31 -11.87 32.47
CA GLU A 744 10.73 -11.87 32.12
C GLU A 744 11.18 -13.24 31.58
N ILE A 745 12.03 -13.20 30.57
CA ILE A 745 12.63 -14.34 29.92
C ILE A 745 14.15 -14.20 30.08
N ALA A 746 14.78 -15.17 30.73
CA ALA A 746 16.22 -15.19 30.89
C ALA A 746 16.95 -15.33 29.53
N GLY A 747 18.18 -14.86 29.48
CA GLY A 747 19.04 -15.07 28.33
C GLY A 747 19.46 -16.53 28.23
N GLY A 748 19.53 -17.08 27.00
CA GLY A 748 19.83 -18.49 26.78
C GLY A 748 18.63 -19.44 26.93
N THR A 749 17.43 -18.91 27.21
CA THR A 749 16.20 -19.69 27.26
C THR A 749 15.79 -20.14 25.86
N VAL A 750 15.47 -21.43 25.72
CA VAL A 750 14.84 -21.99 24.51
C VAL A 750 13.34 -21.72 24.58
N LEU A 751 12.81 -21.01 23.59
CA LEU A 751 11.39 -20.70 23.47
C LEU A 751 10.78 -21.46 22.30
N LYS A 752 9.54 -21.92 22.51
CA LYS A 752 8.69 -22.49 21.47
C LYS A 752 7.89 -21.38 20.78
N VAL A 753 7.72 -21.51 19.47
CA VAL A 753 6.87 -20.66 18.65
C VAL A 753 5.86 -21.56 17.93
N ALA A 754 4.62 -21.53 18.42
CA ALA A 754 3.54 -22.35 17.89
C ALA A 754 3.26 -22.04 16.41
N PRO A 755 2.67 -22.98 15.65
CA PRO A 755 2.21 -22.73 14.28
C PRO A 755 1.41 -21.42 14.17
N MET A 756 1.65 -20.65 13.11
CA MET A 756 0.92 -19.40 12.83
C MET A 756 0.90 -18.42 14.03
N SER A 757 2.04 -18.29 14.73
CA SER A 757 2.18 -17.38 15.87
C SER A 757 3.49 -16.60 15.83
N THR A 758 3.50 -15.47 16.55
CA THR A 758 4.67 -14.60 16.67
C THR A 758 5.03 -14.39 18.14
N VAL A 759 6.31 -14.48 18.45
CA VAL A 759 6.89 -14.08 19.73
C VAL A 759 7.65 -12.77 19.53
N VAL A 760 7.30 -11.77 20.32
CA VAL A 760 7.99 -10.48 20.37
C VAL A 760 8.58 -10.29 21.76
N LEU A 761 9.90 -10.13 21.81
CA LEU A 761 10.64 -9.87 23.02
C LEU A 761 11.30 -8.50 22.93
N ARG A 762 11.37 -7.80 24.06
CA ARG A 762 12.12 -6.55 24.20
C ARG A 762 13.12 -6.68 25.34
N ARG A 763 14.37 -6.27 25.17
CA ARG A 763 15.36 -6.30 26.25
C ARG A 763 14.84 -5.55 27.48
N ALA A 764 14.91 -6.18 28.65
CA ALA A 764 14.75 -5.50 29.92
C ALA A 764 15.89 -4.48 30.05
N ARG A 765 15.59 -3.32 30.66
CA ARG A 765 16.60 -2.27 30.85
C ARG A 765 17.72 -2.72 31.76
#